data_AF-A0A0F9IC15-F1
#
_entry.id   AF-A0A0F9IC15-F1
#
_cell.length_a   1.000
_cell.length_b   1.000
_cell.length_c   1.000
_cell.angle_alpha   90.00
_cell.angle_beta   90.00
_cell.angle_gamma   90.00
#
_symmetry.space_group_name_H-M   'P 1'
#
loop_
_entity.id
_entity.type
_entity.pdbx_description
1 polymer ?
#
loop_
_entity_poly.entity_id
_entity_poly.type
_entity_poly.pdbx_seq_one_letter_code
_entity_poly.pdbx_strand_id
1 'polypeptide(L)'
;SEGLIALTACQSGILGKFILGDNLSFAEMWLKKLSEAFSDDLYIELMPNRMKEQVKLNKVLLELSNKFKIKTVITTDAHYCNKSDEKFHRAVKAISWRKKYSESGFSDDTFYLLKSDEVKSLIDEHHPDVTPLISLSFDNSLEVMNKCNFKIEFKASDTLPELYDNPSVKLRELAYEGLEKFTPYKLTDVEAKARLELELDRIIKKNYANYFLIVHDYVKWCKDNNILVGPGRGSIGSSLVAFSLNITEVDPLKFNLLFDRFISEIRKDYPDADLDFEDSKRKLLLNYLKDKYHEENFSKIITYSTWHAKGALRDAGRIFNVPIAEINKISNLVVTRSGGDARADFCTEDTFEEFEQAKEFRKKYPEMVNIAIGLEGRIRHRGTHAAGVILTKKPISTYVPIERISNEICTAYEKKEMESAHLIKFDILGLKTLTVINETLNLISPRPKLPAEFEDPKVYETVFKTGNTLGIFQAETTGMSKLVKQLKVDNFKLLTYASVLYRPGPLHSGQTATFVLRHHKKEKWKYDHPLLEPITKETYGLILTQEQVMQIMFDLGNFSWATAESARKVMTKSQGKAIFNKMRQEFIENAFSKHNLPKAEGGKIFDVVSTFGCLTGDTKIYRASSNQYKNSTLTIDEAFDYQKSDNFKHRKLKILSMCADGRIRPNKIKRVHKTGLKEVFYIRTDSNKTIRASKNHRFLINGKWCKVSDIKPGDYIQVTDLKLSRKIYGIGLGSGPFGKASPRFKKGLGYTNEIKIMRKYLKKKYNNSC
;
A
#
# COMPACT_ATOMS: atom_id res chain seq x y z
N SER A 1 -13.48 -39.32 4.33
CA SER A 1 -14.62 -38.39 4.43
C SER A 1 -14.73 -37.79 5.82
N GLU A 2 -14.03 -38.31 6.83
CA GLU A 2 -13.98 -37.73 8.17
C GLU A 2 -13.72 -36.21 8.14
N GLY A 3 -14.54 -35.46 8.89
CA GLY A 3 -14.46 -34.00 8.98
C GLY A 3 -15.01 -33.22 7.79
N LEU A 4 -15.67 -33.87 6.83
CA LEU A 4 -16.24 -33.23 5.64
C LEU A 4 -17.74 -33.49 5.51
N ILE A 5 -18.51 -32.43 5.28
CA ILE A 5 -19.92 -32.49 4.86
C ILE A 5 -19.98 -32.42 3.34
N ALA A 6 -20.78 -33.29 2.72
CA ALA A 6 -20.95 -33.36 1.28
C ALA A 6 -22.38 -33.02 0.86
N LEU A 7 -22.48 -32.18 -0.18
CA LEU A 7 -23.72 -31.90 -0.89
C LEU A 7 -23.67 -32.56 -2.27
N THR A 8 -24.82 -32.98 -2.82
CA THR A 8 -24.86 -33.68 -4.12
C THR A 8 -24.53 -32.80 -5.34
N ALA A 9 -24.26 -31.50 -5.13
CA ALA A 9 -23.88 -30.50 -6.14
C ALA A 9 -25.01 -30.08 -7.09
N CYS A 10 -24.71 -29.11 -7.97
CA CYS A 10 -25.63 -28.56 -8.97
C CYS A 10 -25.93 -29.55 -10.11
N GLN A 11 -26.65 -29.10 -11.15
CA GLN A 11 -26.93 -29.89 -12.36
C GLN A 11 -25.69 -30.52 -13.04
N SER A 12 -24.50 -29.93 -12.86
CA SER A 12 -23.23 -30.48 -13.38
C SER A 12 -22.58 -31.52 -12.46
N GLY A 13 -23.11 -31.70 -11.26
CA GLY A 13 -22.76 -32.74 -10.31
C GLY A 13 -23.07 -34.14 -10.82
N ILE A 14 -22.55 -35.15 -10.12
CA ILE A 14 -22.61 -36.54 -10.61
C ILE A 14 -24.04 -37.05 -10.75
N LEU A 15 -24.91 -36.75 -9.77
CA LEU A 15 -26.33 -37.12 -9.83
C LEU A 15 -27.06 -36.32 -10.90
N GLY A 16 -26.84 -35.00 -10.97
CA GLY A 16 -27.44 -34.13 -11.98
C GLY A 16 -27.20 -34.63 -13.40
N LYS A 17 -25.95 -34.99 -13.74
CA LYS A 17 -25.60 -35.53 -15.05
C LYS A 17 -26.34 -36.82 -15.39
N PHE A 18 -26.39 -37.78 -14.47
CA PHE A 18 -27.04 -39.07 -14.74
C PHE A 18 -28.57 -38.97 -14.77
N ILE A 19 -29.17 -38.19 -13.87
CA ILE A 19 -30.62 -37.97 -13.84
C ILE A 19 -31.09 -37.25 -15.11
N LEU A 20 -30.39 -36.20 -15.53
CA LEU A 20 -30.74 -35.45 -16.75
C LEU A 20 -30.44 -36.22 -18.04
N GLY A 21 -29.48 -37.16 -17.99
CA GLY A 21 -29.21 -38.11 -19.07
C GLY A 21 -30.07 -39.38 -19.02
N ASP A 22 -31.17 -39.38 -18.25
CA ASP A 22 -32.13 -40.49 -18.11
C ASP A 22 -31.51 -41.82 -17.65
N ASN A 23 -30.46 -41.75 -16.82
CA ASN A 23 -29.74 -42.91 -16.29
C ASN A 23 -29.84 -42.99 -14.75
N LEU A 24 -31.05 -43.23 -14.26
CA LEU A 24 -31.35 -43.23 -12.82
C LEU A 24 -30.60 -44.31 -12.04
N SER A 25 -30.39 -45.49 -12.62
CA SER A 25 -29.68 -46.60 -11.95
C SER A 25 -28.24 -46.23 -11.59
N PHE A 26 -27.55 -45.49 -12.46
CA PHE A 26 -26.20 -44.99 -12.16
C PHE A 26 -26.23 -43.86 -11.12
N ALA A 27 -27.25 -42.99 -11.13
CA ALA A 27 -27.41 -41.99 -10.08
C ALA A 27 -27.61 -42.65 -8.71
N GLU A 28 -28.46 -43.68 -8.62
CA GLU A 28 -28.67 -44.46 -7.39
C GLU A 28 -27.40 -45.17 -6.91
N MET A 29 -26.64 -45.78 -7.83
CA MET A 29 -25.35 -46.39 -7.51
C MET A 29 -24.38 -45.37 -6.89
N TRP A 30 -24.28 -44.17 -7.48
CA TRP A 30 -23.41 -43.12 -6.95
C TRP A 30 -23.90 -42.55 -5.63
N LEU A 31 -25.20 -42.36 -5.46
CA LEU A 31 -25.79 -41.91 -4.21
C LEU A 31 -25.52 -42.90 -3.08
N LYS A 32 -25.62 -44.21 -3.36
CA LYS A 32 -25.24 -45.26 -2.40
C LYS A 32 -23.77 -45.16 -2.00
N LYS A 33 -22.85 -45.01 -2.97
CA LYS A 33 -21.42 -44.83 -2.70
C LYS A 33 -21.13 -43.58 -1.85
N LEU A 34 -21.81 -42.48 -2.14
CA LEU A 34 -21.67 -41.25 -1.36
C LEU A 34 -22.22 -41.44 0.06
N SER A 35 -23.35 -42.12 0.21
CA SER A 35 -23.96 -42.41 1.51
C SER A 35 -23.07 -43.31 2.36
N GLU A 36 -22.46 -44.34 1.78
CA GLU A 36 -21.45 -45.17 2.46
C GLU A 36 -20.22 -44.35 2.88
N ALA A 37 -19.78 -43.40 2.04
CA ALA A 37 -18.62 -42.59 2.35
C ALA A 37 -18.89 -41.53 3.44
N PHE A 38 -20.00 -40.79 3.35
CA PHE A 38 -20.25 -39.61 4.19
C PHE A 38 -21.29 -39.85 5.30
N SER A 39 -22.02 -40.97 5.26
CA SER A 39 -23.04 -41.33 6.26
C SER A 39 -24.01 -40.17 6.52
N ASP A 40 -24.16 -39.73 7.77
CA ASP A 40 -25.07 -38.65 8.18
C ASP A 40 -24.62 -37.23 7.75
N ASP A 41 -23.42 -37.11 7.17
CA ASP A 41 -22.87 -35.85 6.65
C ASP A 41 -23.04 -35.72 5.13
N LEU A 42 -23.88 -36.57 4.53
CA LEU A 42 -24.36 -36.40 3.16
C LEU A 42 -25.74 -35.73 3.12
N TYR A 43 -25.88 -34.74 2.25
CA TYR A 43 -27.16 -34.08 2.00
C TYR A 43 -27.46 -33.97 0.50
N ILE A 44 -28.72 -34.14 0.13
CA ILE A 44 -29.20 -33.92 -1.23
C ILE A 44 -29.46 -32.43 -1.43
N GLU A 45 -28.81 -31.85 -2.43
CA GLU A 45 -28.81 -30.41 -2.70
C GLU A 45 -29.92 -30.04 -3.69
N LEU A 46 -30.87 -29.21 -3.24
CA LEU A 46 -31.95 -28.67 -4.05
C LEU A 46 -31.67 -27.19 -4.37
N MET A 47 -32.01 -26.75 -5.57
CA MET A 47 -31.76 -25.36 -6.01
C MET A 47 -33.01 -24.71 -6.60
N PRO A 48 -33.35 -23.46 -6.23
CA PRO A 48 -34.62 -22.82 -6.60
C PRO A 48 -34.61 -22.15 -7.98
N ASN A 49 -33.60 -22.39 -8.83
CA ASN A 49 -33.50 -21.70 -10.12
C ASN A 49 -34.61 -22.12 -11.09
N ARG A 50 -34.85 -21.32 -12.13
CA ARG A 50 -36.02 -21.45 -13.04
C ARG A 50 -35.75 -22.37 -14.24
N MET A 51 -34.57 -22.97 -14.31
CA MET A 51 -34.19 -23.82 -15.43
C MET A 51 -35.06 -25.09 -15.43
N LYS A 52 -35.60 -25.46 -16.60
CA LYS A 52 -36.49 -26.63 -16.74
C LYS A 52 -35.80 -27.91 -16.29
N GLU A 53 -34.52 -28.02 -16.59
CA GLU A 53 -33.65 -29.11 -16.19
C GLU A 53 -33.54 -29.18 -14.66
N GLN A 54 -33.42 -28.04 -13.97
CA GLN A 54 -33.38 -28.02 -12.50
C GLN A 54 -34.71 -28.44 -11.89
N VAL A 55 -35.85 -28.01 -12.45
CA VAL A 55 -37.17 -28.44 -11.97
C VAL A 55 -37.32 -29.95 -12.05
N LYS A 56 -36.97 -30.56 -13.20
CA LYS A 56 -36.94 -32.03 -13.36
C LYS A 56 -35.98 -32.67 -12.35
N LEU A 57 -34.78 -32.11 -12.19
CA LEU A 57 -33.76 -32.65 -11.31
C LEU A 57 -34.21 -32.63 -9.83
N ASN A 58 -34.73 -31.52 -9.34
CA ASN A 58 -35.20 -31.36 -7.96
C ASN A 58 -36.28 -32.39 -7.60
N LYS A 59 -37.21 -32.67 -8.51
CA LYS A 59 -38.23 -33.71 -8.33
C LYS A 59 -37.61 -35.08 -8.11
N VAL A 60 -36.70 -35.50 -8.99
CA VAL A 60 -36.05 -36.82 -8.91
C VAL A 60 -35.13 -36.90 -7.68
N LEU A 61 -34.42 -35.83 -7.35
CA LEU A 61 -33.60 -35.75 -6.14
C LEU A 61 -34.45 -35.92 -4.87
N LEU A 62 -35.68 -35.40 -4.86
CA LEU A 62 -36.61 -35.59 -3.76
C LEU A 62 -37.08 -37.06 -3.63
N GLU A 63 -37.37 -37.72 -4.74
CA GLU A 63 -37.70 -39.15 -4.75
C GLU A 63 -36.54 -39.99 -4.20
N LEU A 64 -35.31 -39.66 -4.61
CA LEU A 64 -34.08 -40.30 -4.10
C LEU A 64 -33.86 -40.03 -2.61
N SER A 65 -34.09 -38.80 -2.14
CA SER A 65 -34.07 -38.44 -0.71
C SER A 65 -35.00 -39.36 0.10
N ASN A 66 -36.24 -39.51 -0.36
CA ASN A 66 -37.23 -40.34 0.33
C ASN A 66 -36.90 -41.84 0.31
N LYS A 67 -36.32 -42.33 -0.80
CA LYS A 67 -35.90 -43.72 -0.99
C LYS A 67 -34.70 -44.08 -0.13
N PHE A 68 -33.66 -43.24 -0.12
CA PHE A 68 -32.40 -43.51 0.58
C PHE A 68 -32.35 -42.92 2.00
N LYS A 69 -33.39 -42.19 2.41
CA LYS A 69 -33.50 -41.51 3.73
C LYS A 69 -32.36 -40.52 3.98
N ILE A 70 -31.96 -39.80 2.94
CA ILE A 70 -30.91 -38.77 3.00
C ILE A 70 -31.58 -37.40 3.09
N LYS A 71 -31.18 -36.57 4.04
CA LYS A 71 -31.75 -35.22 4.25
C LYS A 71 -31.50 -34.32 3.03
N THR A 72 -32.45 -33.43 2.74
CA THR A 72 -32.30 -32.39 1.71
C THR A 72 -31.83 -31.08 2.32
N VAL A 73 -31.04 -30.31 1.58
CA VAL A 73 -30.69 -28.91 1.89
C VAL A 73 -31.04 -28.03 0.70
N ILE A 74 -31.10 -26.71 0.93
CA ILE A 74 -31.32 -25.76 -0.15
C ILE A 74 -30.13 -24.82 -0.32
N THR A 75 -29.69 -24.66 -1.56
CA THR A 75 -28.60 -23.75 -1.93
C THR A 75 -29.00 -22.97 -3.19
N THR A 76 -28.25 -21.92 -3.51
CA THR A 76 -28.60 -21.01 -4.62
C THR A 76 -27.54 -20.95 -5.71
N ASP A 77 -26.42 -21.65 -5.53
CA ASP A 77 -25.24 -21.61 -6.42
C ASP A 77 -24.86 -20.15 -6.80
N ALA A 78 -24.82 -19.28 -5.79
CA ALA A 78 -24.61 -17.85 -5.99
C ALA A 78 -23.22 -17.55 -6.57
N HIS A 79 -23.19 -16.83 -7.69
CA HIS A 79 -21.98 -16.36 -8.38
C HIS A 79 -21.74 -14.86 -8.23
N TYR A 80 -22.73 -14.12 -7.76
CA TYR A 80 -22.68 -12.66 -7.57
C TYR A 80 -23.56 -12.22 -6.39
N CYS A 81 -23.31 -11.05 -5.81
CA CYS A 81 -23.98 -10.65 -4.56
C CYS A 81 -25.43 -10.22 -4.78
N ASN A 82 -25.67 -9.38 -5.80
CA ASN A 82 -27.00 -8.82 -6.08
C ASN A 82 -27.44 -9.17 -7.50
N LYS A 83 -28.75 -9.26 -7.73
CA LYS A 83 -29.32 -9.46 -9.06
C LYS A 83 -28.76 -8.50 -10.14
N SER A 84 -28.53 -7.24 -9.78
CA SER A 84 -27.98 -6.22 -10.69
C SER A 84 -26.52 -6.44 -11.11
N ASP A 85 -25.81 -7.35 -10.44
CA ASP A 85 -24.42 -7.72 -10.74
C ASP A 85 -24.30 -8.79 -11.84
N GLU A 86 -25.43 -9.36 -12.30
CA GLU A 86 -25.48 -10.34 -13.40
C GLU A 86 -24.71 -9.84 -14.64
N LYS A 87 -24.85 -8.56 -14.98
CA LYS A 87 -24.13 -7.94 -16.11
C LYS A 87 -22.61 -8.02 -15.98
N PHE A 88 -22.07 -7.91 -14.76
CA PHE A 88 -20.62 -8.03 -14.54
C PHE A 88 -20.18 -9.48 -14.61
N HIS A 89 -20.98 -10.39 -14.05
CA HIS A 89 -20.74 -11.84 -14.18
C HIS A 89 -20.75 -12.28 -15.65
N ARG A 90 -21.75 -11.83 -16.43
CA ARG A 90 -21.83 -12.05 -17.88
C ARG A 90 -20.59 -11.53 -18.61
N ALA A 91 -20.12 -10.33 -18.27
CA ALA A 91 -18.90 -9.77 -18.84
C ALA A 91 -17.66 -10.63 -18.51
N VAL A 92 -17.51 -11.11 -17.28
CA VAL A 92 -16.43 -12.01 -16.87
C VAL A 92 -16.48 -13.33 -17.67
N LYS A 93 -17.68 -13.91 -17.86
CA LYS A 93 -17.85 -15.11 -18.69
C LYS A 93 -17.54 -14.83 -20.16
N ALA A 94 -17.97 -13.71 -20.72
CA ALA A 94 -17.62 -13.31 -22.09
C ALA A 94 -16.11 -13.19 -22.31
N ILE A 95 -15.41 -12.57 -21.35
CA ILE A 95 -13.94 -12.43 -21.36
C ILE A 95 -13.26 -13.80 -21.31
N SER A 96 -13.76 -14.70 -20.45
CA SER A 96 -13.20 -16.03 -20.21
C SER A 96 -13.45 -16.99 -21.37
N TRP A 97 -14.67 -17.02 -21.90
CA TRP A 97 -15.08 -17.83 -23.05
C TRP A 97 -14.62 -17.26 -24.39
N ARG A 98 -14.03 -16.05 -24.39
CA ARG A 98 -13.62 -15.33 -25.61
C ARG A 98 -14.78 -15.11 -26.59
N LYS A 99 -15.95 -14.79 -26.04
CA LYS A 99 -17.19 -14.51 -26.81
C LYS A 99 -17.61 -13.04 -26.66
N LYS A 100 -18.58 -12.62 -27.47
CA LYS A 100 -19.22 -11.31 -27.30
C LYS A 100 -20.09 -11.30 -26.04
N TYR A 101 -20.31 -10.12 -25.48
CA TYR A 101 -21.17 -9.92 -24.31
C TYR A 101 -22.59 -10.46 -24.53
N SER A 102 -23.15 -10.26 -25.74
CA SER A 102 -24.49 -10.71 -26.13
C SER A 102 -24.64 -12.22 -26.28
N GLU A 103 -23.53 -12.96 -26.40
CA GLU A 103 -23.48 -14.41 -26.65
C GLU A 103 -23.00 -15.18 -25.41
N SER A 104 -23.03 -14.53 -24.24
CA SER A 104 -22.44 -15.01 -22.99
C SER A 104 -23.42 -14.86 -21.82
N GLY A 105 -23.05 -15.44 -20.67
CA GLY A 105 -23.88 -15.45 -19.46
C GLY A 105 -24.52 -16.81 -19.22
N PHE A 106 -25.21 -16.93 -18.10
CA PHE A 106 -26.02 -18.11 -17.79
C PHE A 106 -27.43 -17.91 -18.37
N SER A 107 -28.16 -19.02 -18.53
CA SER A 107 -29.54 -19.03 -19.04
C SER A 107 -30.55 -18.46 -18.04
N ASP A 108 -30.18 -18.35 -16.77
CA ASP A 108 -31.00 -17.82 -15.68
C ASP A 108 -30.24 -16.73 -14.89
N ASP A 109 -30.97 -15.84 -14.23
CA ASP A 109 -30.43 -14.70 -13.47
C ASP A 109 -30.50 -14.86 -11.94
N THR A 110 -30.96 -16.01 -11.44
CA THR A 110 -31.16 -16.31 -10.01
C THR A 110 -29.89 -16.71 -9.26
N PHE A 111 -28.72 -16.66 -9.89
CA PHE A 111 -27.43 -17.04 -9.29
C PHE A 111 -26.82 -15.92 -8.43
N TYR A 112 -27.64 -15.24 -7.64
CA TYR A 112 -27.20 -14.29 -6.63
C TYR A 112 -27.48 -14.80 -5.21
N LEU A 113 -27.07 -14.03 -4.19
CA LEU A 113 -27.42 -14.30 -2.81
C LEU A 113 -28.92 -14.02 -2.60
N LEU A 114 -29.76 -15.01 -2.92
CA LEU A 114 -31.20 -14.95 -2.71
C LEU A 114 -31.53 -14.90 -1.21
N LYS A 115 -32.52 -14.10 -0.86
CA LYS A 115 -33.12 -14.11 0.48
C LYS A 115 -34.05 -15.31 0.64
N SER A 116 -34.31 -15.72 1.87
CA SER A 116 -35.19 -16.85 2.19
C SER A 116 -36.59 -16.71 1.55
N ASP A 117 -37.17 -15.50 1.56
CA ASP A 117 -38.47 -15.24 0.92
C ASP A 117 -38.41 -15.41 -0.60
N GLU A 118 -37.32 -14.97 -1.25
CA GLU A 118 -37.13 -15.14 -2.69
C GLU A 118 -36.96 -16.62 -3.05
N VAL A 119 -36.19 -17.37 -2.26
CA VAL A 119 -36.05 -18.83 -2.41
C VAL A 119 -37.42 -19.50 -2.30
N LYS A 120 -38.22 -19.14 -1.28
CA LYS A 120 -39.55 -19.69 -1.08
C LYS A 120 -40.47 -19.38 -2.26
N SER A 121 -40.53 -18.12 -2.70
CA SER A 121 -41.35 -17.74 -3.86
C SER A 121 -40.94 -18.49 -5.13
N LEU A 122 -39.65 -18.63 -5.40
CA LEU A 122 -39.15 -19.37 -6.56
C LEU A 122 -39.51 -20.86 -6.50
N ILE A 123 -39.44 -21.49 -5.32
CA ILE A 123 -39.84 -22.88 -5.12
C ILE A 123 -41.35 -23.04 -5.30
N ASP A 124 -42.15 -22.17 -4.67
CA ASP A 124 -43.61 -22.22 -4.77
C ASP A 124 -44.11 -22.01 -6.21
N GLU A 125 -43.44 -21.16 -6.99
CA GLU A 125 -43.82 -20.86 -8.37
C GLU A 125 -43.34 -21.93 -9.37
N HIS A 126 -42.13 -22.47 -9.19
CA HIS A 126 -41.47 -23.29 -10.22
C HIS A 126 -41.17 -24.74 -9.81
N HIS A 127 -41.23 -25.09 -8.53
CA HIS A 127 -40.86 -26.40 -7.99
C HIS A 127 -41.95 -27.00 -7.09
N PRO A 128 -43.19 -27.17 -7.59
CA PRO A 128 -44.35 -27.55 -6.76
C PRO A 128 -44.17 -28.91 -6.05
N ASP A 129 -43.42 -29.85 -6.64
CA ASP A 129 -43.14 -31.16 -6.02
C ASP A 129 -42.28 -31.01 -4.74
N VAL A 130 -41.47 -29.97 -4.62
CA VAL A 130 -40.54 -29.75 -3.50
C VAL A 130 -41.12 -28.83 -2.42
N THR A 131 -42.08 -27.96 -2.77
CA THR A 131 -42.73 -27.02 -1.86
C THR A 131 -43.10 -27.59 -0.49
N PRO A 132 -43.68 -28.81 -0.36
CA PRO A 132 -44.06 -29.35 0.95
C PRO A 132 -42.90 -29.58 1.93
N LEU A 133 -41.66 -29.72 1.42
CA LEU A 133 -40.46 -30.06 2.20
C LEU A 133 -39.46 -28.90 2.30
N ILE A 134 -39.84 -27.72 1.84
CA ILE A 134 -38.98 -26.54 1.81
C ILE A 134 -38.54 -26.12 3.22
N SER A 135 -39.46 -26.11 4.19
CA SER A 135 -39.16 -25.74 5.58
C SER A 135 -38.12 -26.68 6.20
N LEU A 136 -38.30 -27.99 6.00
CA LEU A 136 -37.34 -28.98 6.48
C LEU A 136 -35.95 -28.81 5.82
N SER A 137 -35.92 -28.48 4.52
CA SER A 137 -34.66 -28.24 3.81
C SER A 137 -33.94 -26.98 4.30
N PHE A 138 -34.68 -25.94 4.71
CA PHE A 138 -34.11 -24.78 5.39
C PHE A 138 -33.51 -25.16 6.76
N ASP A 139 -34.24 -25.92 7.57
CA ASP A 139 -33.77 -26.38 8.88
C ASP A 139 -32.49 -27.23 8.75
N ASN A 140 -32.45 -28.14 7.77
CA ASN A 140 -31.25 -28.92 7.47
C ASN A 140 -30.07 -28.04 6.99
N SER A 141 -30.34 -26.94 6.28
CA SER A 141 -29.28 -26.00 5.87
C SER A 141 -28.67 -25.28 7.08
N LEU A 142 -29.49 -24.97 8.09
CA LEU A 142 -29.01 -24.44 9.38
C LEU A 142 -28.27 -25.51 10.20
N GLU A 143 -28.70 -26.77 10.15
CA GLU A 143 -27.98 -27.89 10.74
C GLU A 143 -26.56 -28.00 10.16
N VAL A 144 -26.41 -27.95 8.83
CA VAL A 144 -25.09 -27.95 8.17
C VAL A 144 -24.23 -26.79 8.66
N MET A 145 -24.80 -25.58 8.74
CA MET A 145 -24.09 -24.41 9.26
C MET A 145 -23.61 -24.64 10.70
N ASN A 146 -24.46 -25.20 11.56
CA ASN A 146 -24.14 -25.47 12.97
C ASN A 146 -23.07 -26.56 13.15
N LYS A 147 -22.99 -27.53 12.22
CA LYS A 147 -21.92 -28.53 12.19
C LYS A 147 -20.56 -27.93 11.77
N CYS A 148 -20.55 -26.82 11.04
CA CYS A 148 -19.33 -26.21 10.51
C CYS A 148 -18.63 -25.30 11.55
N ASN A 149 -17.59 -25.82 12.22
CA ASN A 149 -16.70 -25.03 13.08
C ASN A 149 -15.22 -25.28 12.73
N PHE A 150 -14.66 -24.46 11.85
CA PHE A 150 -13.27 -24.55 11.41
C PHE A 150 -12.40 -23.48 12.08
N LYS A 151 -11.25 -23.88 12.63
CA LYS A 151 -10.25 -22.99 13.21
C LYS A 151 -8.85 -23.40 12.79
N ILE A 152 -7.98 -22.42 12.60
CA ILE A 152 -6.56 -22.62 12.38
C ILE A 152 -5.88 -22.61 13.76
N GLU A 153 -5.28 -23.73 14.16
CA GLU A 153 -4.79 -23.96 15.53
C GLU A 153 -3.26 -24.10 15.67
N PHE A 154 -2.48 -23.66 14.68
CA PHE A 154 -1.01 -23.71 14.75
C PHE A 154 -0.37 -22.33 14.88
N LYS A 155 0.81 -22.26 15.52
CA LYS A 155 1.62 -21.03 15.58
C LYS A 155 2.67 -21.04 14.48
N ALA A 156 3.12 -19.85 14.09
CA ALA A 156 4.11 -19.68 13.03
C ALA A 156 5.44 -20.40 13.31
N SER A 157 5.90 -20.40 14.57
CA SER A 157 7.10 -21.15 14.99
C SER A 157 7.02 -22.64 14.68
N ASP A 158 5.82 -23.22 14.79
CA ASP A 158 5.60 -24.67 14.69
C ASP A 158 5.60 -25.13 13.22
N THR A 159 5.56 -24.17 12.29
CA THR A 159 5.57 -24.42 10.85
C THR A 159 6.98 -24.47 10.29
N LEU A 160 7.97 -23.84 10.94
CA LEU A 160 9.32 -23.73 10.39
C LEU A 160 10.07 -25.07 10.44
N PRO A 161 10.89 -25.37 9.42
CA PRO A 161 11.89 -26.43 9.51
C PRO A 161 12.83 -26.24 10.71
N GLU A 162 13.20 -27.33 11.36
CA GLU A 162 14.24 -27.37 12.39
C GLU A 162 15.55 -27.83 11.74
N LEU A 163 16.56 -26.95 11.74
CA LEU A 163 17.88 -27.28 11.18
C LEU A 163 18.83 -27.88 12.21
N TYR A 164 18.57 -27.66 13.50
CA TYR A 164 19.40 -28.06 14.62
C TYR A 164 18.52 -28.40 15.82
N ASP A 165 18.97 -29.34 16.67
CA ASP A 165 18.24 -29.76 17.87
C ASP A 165 18.06 -28.64 18.89
N ASN A 166 19.07 -27.76 19.02
CA ASN A 166 19.02 -26.57 19.87
C ASN A 166 19.33 -25.29 19.07
N PRO A 167 18.31 -24.72 18.38
CA PRO A 167 18.48 -23.54 17.53
C PRO A 167 19.03 -22.32 18.28
N SER A 168 18.60 -22.11 19.52
CA SER A 168 19.01 -20.94 20.32
C SER A 168 20.49 -20.98 20.68
N VAL A 169 20.99 -22.16 21.09
CA VAL A 169 22.43 -22.36 21.34
C VAL A 169 23.21 -22.20 20.05
N LYS A 170 22.76 -22.84 18.97
CA LYS A 170 23.48 -22.79 17.70
C LYS A 170 23.57 -21.38 17.12
N LEU A 171 22.49 -20.60 17.21
CA LEU A 171 22.47 -19.21 16.79
C LEU A 171 23.50 -18.37 17.56
N ARG A 172 23.57 -18.54 18.88
CA ARG A 172 24.51 -17.81 19.75
C ARG A 172 25.96 -18.14 19.39
N GLU A 173 26.28 -19.42 19.21
CA GLU A 173 27.61 -19.86 18.78
C GLU A 173 28.04 -19.22 17.45
N LEU A 174 27.19 -19.32 16.42
CA LEU A 174 27.48 -18.78 15.09
C LEU A 174 27.58 -17.25 15.11
N ALA A 175 26.77 -16.58 15.93
CA ALA A 175 26.82 -15.13 16.05
C ALA A 175 28.12 -14.65 16.73
N TYR A 176 28.60 -15.35 17.76
CA TYR A 176 29.88 -15.02 18.41
C TYR A 176 31.08 -15.26 17.49
N GLU A 177 31.16 -16.44 16.85
CA GLU A 177 32.23 -16.72 15.88
C GLU A 177 32.18 -15.71 14.72
N GLY A 178 30.97 -15.44 14.24
CA GLY A 178 30.71 -14.57 13.12
C GLY A 178 31.04 -13.10 13.38
N LEU A 179 30.86 -12.62 14.62
CA LEU A 179 31.23 -11.26 15.02
C LEU A 179 32.72 -11.03 14.71
N GLU A 180 33.59 -11.95 15.14
CA GLU A 180 35.03 -11.79 15.00
C GLU A 180 35.55 -12.04 13.58
N LYS A 181 34.80 -12.82 12.81
CA LYS A 181 35.18 -13.30 11.47
C LYS A 181 34.69 -12.42 10.34
N PHE A 182 33.48 -11.89 10.43
CA PHE A 182 32.80 -11.18 9.33
C PHE A 182 32.61 -9.68 9.60
N THR A 183 32.88 -9.22 10.81
CA THR A 183 32.74 -7.81 11.20
C THR A 183 34.10 -7.25 11.65
N PRO A 184 34.26 -5.91 11.74
CA PRO A 184 35.49 -5.33 12.27
C PRO A 184 35.61 -5.45 13.81
N TYR A 185 34.61 -6.00 14.49
CA TYR A 185 34.50 -6.04 15.94
C TYR A 185 35.05 -7.35 16.53
N LYS A 186 35.39 -7.31 17.82
CA LYS A 186 35.82 -8.45 18.64
C LYS A 186 34.88 -8.63 19.84
N LEU A 187 34.86 -9.82 20.43
CA LEU A 187 34.07 -10.05 21.65
C LEU A 187 34.56 -9.22 22.85
N THR A 188 35.78 -8.67 22.77
CA THR A 188 36.31 -7.72 23.76
C THR A 188 35.73 -6.31 23.62
N ASP A 189 35.12 -5.96 22.48
CA ASP A 189 34.49 -4.66 22.27
C ASP A 189 33.17 -4.59 23.07
N VAL A 190 33.18 -3.78 24.13
CA VAL A 190 32.07 -3.71 25.10
C VAL A 190 30.75 -3.33 24.43
N GLU A 191 30.77 -2.34 23.54
CA GLU A 191 29.56 -1.88 22.83
C GLU A 191 29.02 -2.94 21.86
N ALA A 192 29.90 -3.55 21.05
CA ALA A 192 29.50 -4.55 20.08
C ALA A 192 28.98 -5.82 20.76
N LYS A 193 29.66 -6.29 21.81
CA LYS A 193 29.20 -7.43 22.61
C LYS A 193 27.86 -7.15 23.28
N ALA A 194 27.70 -6.00 23.93
CA ALA A 194 26.44 -5.63 24.57
C ALA A 194 25.29 -5.55 23.56
N ARG A 195 25.53 -4.98 22.37
CA ARG A 195 24.55 -4.97 21.28
C ARG A 195 24.20 -6.38 20.82
N LEU A 196 25.20 -7.25 20.63
CA LEU A 196 24.99 -8.62 20.15
C LEU A 196 24.17 -9.45 21.14
N GLU A 197 24.48 -9.39 22.44
CA GLU A 197 23.69 -10.08 23.49
C GLU A 197 22.24 -9.60 23.51
N LEU A 198 22.02 -8.28 23.47
CA LEU A 198 20.68 -7.70 23.48
C LEU A 198 19.84 -8.20 22.30
N GLU A 199 20.43 -8.26 21.11
CA GLU A 199 19.75 -8.79 19.93
C GLU A 199 19.47 -10.29 20.06
N LEU A 200 20.46 -11.09 20.46
CA LEU A 200 20.33 -12.54 20.64
C LEU A 200 19.24 -12.89 21.66
N ASP A 201 19.25 -12.25 22.82
CA ASP A 201 18.26 -12.50 23.87
C ASP A 201 16.84 -12.18 23.39
N ARG A 202 16.66 -11.09 22.63
CA ARG A 202 15.36 -10.73 22.03
C ARG A 202 14.91 -11.71 20.96
N ILE A 203 15.83 -12.17 20.10
CA ILE A 203 15.55 -13.17 19.05
C ILE A 203 15.14 -14.50 19.69
N ILE A 204 15.88 -14.95 20.69
CA ILE A 204 15.63 -16.20 21.41
C ILE A 204 14.31 -16.13 22.19
N LYS A 205 14.07 -15.05 22.94
CA LYS A 205 12.82 -14.84 23.70
C LYS A 205 11.57 -14.83 22.81
N LYS A 206 11.71 -14.46 21.53
CA LYS A 206 10.63 -14.48 20.54
C LYS A 206 10.54 -15.79 19.74
N ASN A 207 11.38 -16.78 20.02
CA ASN A 207 11.50 -18.04 19.27
C ASN A 207 11.83 -17.83 17.78
N TYR A 208 12.66 -16.83 17.46
CA TYR A 208 13.07 -16.54 16.07
C TYR A 208 14.40 -17.18 15.69
N ALA A 209 14.98 -18.04 16.54
CA ALA A 209 16.29 -18.64 16.27
C ALA A 209 16.31 -19.48 14.99
N ASN A 210 15.33 -20.38 14.80
CA ASN A 210 15.22 -21.18 13.57
C ASN A 210 15.09 -20.32 12.31
N TYR A 211 14.34 -19.22 12.40
CA TYR A 211 14.20 -18.29 11.29
C TYR A 211 15.55 -17.72 10.85
N PHE A 212 16.37 -17.23 11.79
CA PHE A 212 17.71 -16.71 11.46
C PHE A 212 18.63 -17.81 10.91
N LEU A 213 18.54 -19.03 11.44
CA LEU A 213 19.36 -20.15 10.97
C LEU A 213 19.00 -20.57 9.55
N ILE A 214 17.71 -20.58 9.19
CA ILE A 214 17.25 -20.82 7.82
C ILE A 214 17.77 -19.72 6.87
N VAL A 215 17.66 -18.46 7.27
CA VAL A 215 18.17 -17.33 6.48
C VAL A 215 19.69 -17.41 6.31
N HIS A 216 20.42 -17.66 7.40
CA HIS A 216 21.87 -17.87 7.37
C HIS A 216 22.25 -19.01 6.44
N ASP A 217 21.54 -20.13 6.49
CA ASP A 217 21.84 -21.33 5.72
C ASP A 217 21.84 -21.09 4.20
N TYR A 218 20.75 -20.55 3.67
CA TYR A 218 20.67 -20.35 2.22
C TYR A 218 21.55 -19.18 1.75
N VAL A 219 21.80 -18.16 2.59
CA VAL A 219 22.74 -17.08 2.27
C VAL A 219 24.17 -17.61 2.22
N LYS A 220 24.56 -18.43 3.21
CA LYS A 220 25.85 -19.10 3.25
C LYS A 220 26.04 -19.97 2.00
N TRP A 221 25.05 -20.80 1.67
CA TRP A 221 25.09 -21.63 0.46
C TRP A 221 25.26 -20.78 -0.82
N CYS A 222 24.54 -19.66 -0.95
CA CYS A 222 24.74 -18.74 -2.08
C CYS A 222 26.17 -18.20 -2.16
N LYS A 223 26.72 -17.72 -1.05
CA LYS A 223 28.08 -17.17 -0.98
C LYS A 223 29.13 -18.24 -1.32
N ASP A 224 28.99 -19.45 -0.80
CA ASP A 224 29.89 -20.58 -1.08
C ASP A 224 29.83 -21.03 -2.56
N ASN A 225 28.71 -20.81 -3.24
CA ASN A 225 28.50 -21.17 -4.65
C ASN A 225 28.67 -19.99 -5.63
N ASN A 226 29.35 -18.92 -5.20
CA ASN A 226 29.61 -17.73 -6.01
C ASN A 226 28.32 -17.11 -6.60
N ILE A 227 27.24 -17.09 -5.81
CA ILE A 227 25.99 -16.38 -6.12
C ILE A 227 26.02 -15.08 -5.31
N LEU A 228 25.95 -13.94 -5.99
CA LEU A 228 25.96 -12.66 -5.28
C LEU A 228 24.66 -12.47 -4.48
N VAL A 229 24.83 -12.06 -3.23
CA VAL A 229 23.75 -11.67 -2.32
C VAL A 229 23.91 -10.18 -2.04
N GLY A 230 22.83 -9.42 -2.11
CA GLY A 230 22.84 -8.00 -1.83
C GLY A 230 23.18 -7.72 -0.36
N PRO A 231 23.65 -6.50 -0.03
CA PRO A 231 24.11 -6.17 1.32
C PRO A 231 23.00 -6.16 2.38
N GLY A 232 21.73 -6.22 1.95
CA GLY A 232 20.53 -6.22 2.80
C GLY A 232 19.55 -5.13 2.36
N ARG A 233 18.24 -5.43 2.43
CA ARG A 233 17.16 -4.48 2.13
C ARG A 233 16.22 -4.37 3.32
N GLY A 234 15.53 -3.24 3.45
CA GLY A 234 14.53 -3.08 4.51
C GLY A 234 15.16 -2.87 5.89
N SER A 235 14.66 -3.57 6.91
CA SER A 235 15.11 -3.41 8.30
C SER A 235 16.13 -4.44 8.77
N ILE A 236 16.34 -5.55 8.06
CA ILE A 236 17.31 -6.58 8.45
C ILE A 236 18.74 -6.04 8.60
N GLY A 237 19.13 -5.05 7.79
CA GLY A 237 20.44 -4.38 7.89
C GLY A 237 20.67 -3.60 9.19
N SER A 238 19.68 -3.51 10.09
CA SER A 238 19.85 -2.91 11.43
C SER A 238 20.23 -3.92 12.52
N SER A 239 20.40 -5.20 12.18
CA SER A 239 20.76 -6.26 13.12
C SER A 239 22.25 -6.60 13.06
N LEU A 240 22.92 -6.49 14.21
CA LEU A 240 24.29 -6.97 14.39
C LEU A 240 24.37 -8.49 14.34
N VAL A 241 23.33 -9.21 14.78
CA VAL A 241 23.24 -10.67 14.61
C VAL A 241 23.22 -11.04 13.13
N ALA A 242 22.42 -10.35 12.30
CA ALA A 242 22.39 -10.61 10.86
C ALA A 242 23.75 -10.31 10.18
N PHE A 243 24.42 -9.23 10.58
CA PHE A 243 25.77 -8.92 10.08
C PHE A 243 26.80 -9.97 10.52
N SER A 244 26.77 -10.39 11.78
CA SER A 244 27.66 -11.42 12.33
C SER A 244 27.45 -12.77 11.66
N LEU A 245 26.23 -13.12 11.28
CA LEU A 245 25.94 -14.35 10.52
C LEU A 245 26.26 -14.24 9.03
N ASN A 246 26.85 -13.13 8.59
CA ASN A 246 27.13 -12.83 7.18
C ASN A 246 25.86 -12.84 6.29
N ILE A 247 24.68 -12.62 6.89
CA ILE A 247 23.40 -12.47 6.19
C ILE A 247 23.34 -11.11 5.49
N THR A 248 23.79 -10.06 6.18
CA THR A 248 23.88 -8.69 5.66
C THR A 248 25.33 -8.24 5.63
N GLU A 249 25.62 -7.21 4.82
CA GLU A 249 26.93 -6.56 4.72
C GLU A 249 26.87 -5.09 5.17
N VAL A 250 25.80 -4.72 5.86
CA VAL A 250 25.59 -3.40 6.45
C VAL A 250 26.01 -3.43 7.92
N ASP A 251 26.92 -2.54 8.29
CA ASP A 251 27.36 -2.35 9.68
C ASP A 251 26.35 -1.48 10.45
N PRO A 252 25.53 -2.05 11.35
CA PRO A 252 24.49 -1.30 12.04
C PRO A 252 25.05 -0.36 13.11
N LEU A 253 26.24 -0.62 13.66
CA LEU A 253 26.86 0.24 14.66
C LEU A 253 27.47 1.46 13.99
N LYS A 254 28.23 1.28 12.90
CA LYS A 254 28.81 2.38 12.11
C LYS A 254 27.75 3.38 11.60
N PHE A 255 26.59 2.88 11.18
CA PHE A 255 25.50 3.71 10.65
C PHE A 255 24.43 4.07 11.68
N ASN A 256 24.63 3.73 12.95
CA ASN A 256 23.68 3.96 14.06
C ASN A 256 22.26 3.48 13.74
N LEU A 257 22.14 2.27 13.18
CA LEU A 257 20.88 1.66 12.81
C LEU A 257 20.23 0.98 14.01
N LEU A 258 18.93 1.22 14.17
CA LEU A 258 18.15 0.79 15.33
C LEU A 258 17.61 -0.62 15.14
N PHE A 259 18.05 -1.57 15.98
CA PHE A 259 17.54 -2.95 15.95
C PHE A 259 16.02 -3.04 16.16
N ASP A 260 15.45 -2.17 16.99
CA ASP A 260 14.00 -2.10 17.25
C ASP A 260 13.16 -1.78 15.99
N ARG A 261 13.79 -1.27 14.92
CA ARG A 261 13.14 -1.12 13.61
C ARG A 261 12.94 -2.48 12.90
N PHE A 262 13.78 -3.45 13.21
CA PHE A 262 13.68 -4.82 12.70
C PHE A 262 12.83 -5.69 13.62
N ILE A 263 13.24 -5.85 14.87
CA ILE A 263 12.56 -6.66 15.88
C ILE A 263 12.29 -5.80 17.11
N SER A 264 11.02 -5.53 17.39
CA SER A 264 10.60 -4.79 18.58
C SER A 264 9.89 -5.68 19.59
N GLU A 265 9.96 -5.33 20.87
CA GLU A 265 9.37 -6.11 21.95
C GLU A 265 7.84 -6.24 21.83
N ILE A 266 7.18 -5.15 21.42
CA ILE A 266 5.71 -5.05 21.32
C ILE A 266 5.16 -5.80 20.08
N ARG A 267 5.96 -5.98 19.03
CA ARG A 267 5.52 -6.65 17.80
C ARG A 267 5.44 -8.16 17.98
N LYS A 268 4.36 -8.78 17.52
CA LYS A 268 4.18 -10.24 17.55
C LYS A 268 4.57 -10.94 16.25
N ASP A 269 4.54 -10.23 15.12
CA ASP A 269 4.82 -10.81 13.81
C ASP A 269 6.33 -11.01 13.58
N TYR A 270 6.64 -12.06 12.82
CA TYR A 270 8.00 -12.32 12.35
C TYR A 270 8.57 -11.14 11.56
N PRO A 271 9.89 -10.90 11.66
CA PRO A 271 10.56 -9.93 10.79
C PRO A 271 10.55 -10.39 9.33
N ASP A 272 10.58 -9.43 8.40
CA ASP A 272 10.78 -9.71 6.97
C ASP A 272 12.28 -9.65 6.66
N ALA A 273 12.88 -10.76 6.23
CA ALA A 273 14.26 -10.82 5.73
C ALA A 273 14.24 -10.49 4.25
N ASP A 274 14.23 -9.20 3.97
CA ASP A 274 14.29 -8.65 2.62
C ASP A 274 15.72 -8.79 2.07
N LEU A 275 15.96 -9.82 1.27
CA LEU A 275 17.25 -10.08 0.62
C LEU A 275 17.13 -10.06 -0.91
N ASP A 276 18.22 -9.63 -1.53
CA ASP A 276 18.38 -9.57 -2.98
C ASP A 276 19.42 -10.59 -3.42
N PHE A 277 19.15 -11.31 -4.51
CA PHE A 277 20.02 -12.35 -5.06
C PHE A 277 20.27 -12.09 -6.54
N GLU A 278 21.42 -12.55 -7.02
CA GLU A 278 21.73 -12.55 -8.45
C GLU A 278 20.59 -13.20 -9.27
N ASP A 279 19.96 -12.41 -10.16
CA ASP A 279 18.75 -12.83 -10.88
C ASP A 279 19.02 -14.03 -11.81
N SER A 280 20.18 -14.04 -12.48
CA SER A 280 20.59 -15.11 -13.40
C SER A 280 20.79 -16.46 -12.71
N LYS A 281 21.14 -16.47 -11.42
CA LYS A 281 21.41 -17.67 -10.62
C LYS A 281 20.34 -17.99 -9.59
N ARG A 282 19.30 -17.15 -9.46
CA ARG A 282 18.22 -17.34 -8.49
C ARG A 282 17.55 -18.71 -8.58
N LYS A 283 17.42 -19.29 -9.78
CA LYS A 283 16.85 -20.63 -9.97
C LYS A 283 17.66 -21.72 -9.23
N LEU A 284 18.98 -21.57 -9.15
CA LEU A 284 19.85 -22.51 -8.42
C LEU A 284 19.52 -22.50 -6.92
N LEU A 285 19.32 -21.31 -6.35
CA LEU A 285 18.88 -21.17 -4.96
C LEU A 285 17.50 -21.79 -4.72
N LEU A 286 16.54 -21.58 -5.62
CA LEU A 286 15.21 -22.20 -5.48
C LEU A 286 15.29 -23.73 -5.53
N ASN A 287 16.15 -24.29 -6.40
CA ASN A 287 16.38 -25.73 -6.45
C ASN A 287 17.03 -26.24 -5.16
N TYR A 288 18.07 -25.56 -4.66
CA TYR A 288 18.69 -25.90 -3.38
C TYR A 288 17.68 -25.95 -2.24
N LEU A 289 16.76 -24.97 -2.17
CA LEU A 289 15.72 -24.96 -1.14
C LEU A 289 14.74 -26.13 -1.29
N LYS A 290 14.33 -26.47 -2.52
CA LYS A 290 13.48 -27.64 -2.79
C LYS A 290 14.18 -28.94 -2.39
N ASP A 291 15.45 -29.08 -2.72
CA ASP A 291 16.23 -30.29 -2.42
C ASP A 291 16.48 -30.42 -0.91
N LYS A 292 16.82 -29.32 -0.24
CA LYS A 292 17.11 -29.31 1.21
C LYS A 292 15.89 -29.48 2.08
N TYR A 293 14.80 -28.81 1.75
CA TYR A 293 13.59 -28.80 2.59
C TYR A 293 12.52 -29.78 2.12
N HIS A 294 12.73 -30.48 1.00
CA HIS A 294 11.77 -31.29 0.26
C HIS A 294 10.78 -30.48 -0.59
N GLU A 295 10.42 -30.99 -1.77
CA GLU A 295 9.59 -30.28 -2.74
C GLU A 295 8.18 -29.96 -2.21
N GLU A 296 7.61 -30.86 -1.41
CA GLU A 296 6.27 -30.71 -0.79
C GLU A 296 6.22 -29.68 0.34
N ASN A 297 7.39 -29.33 0.90
CA ASN A 297 7.57 -28.37 1.98
C ASN A 297 8.02 -26.98 1.47
N PHE A 298 8.20 -26.85 0.15
CA PHE A 298 8.56 -25.62 -0.52
C PHE A 298 7.40 -25.15 -1.41
N SER A 299 7.08 -23.86 -1.37
CA SER A 299 6.10 -23.29 -2.31
C SER A 299 6.37 -21.84 -2.61
N LYS A 300 6.03 -21.41 -3.82
CA LYS A 300 5.92 -19.99 -4.16
C LYS A 300 4.58 -19.46 -3.64
N ILE A 301 4.49 -18.15 -3.42
CA ILE A 301 3.22 -17.54 -3.02
C ILE A 301 2.41 -17.18 -4.28
N ILE A 302 1.10 -17.45 -4.30
CA ILE A 302 0.22 -16.96 -5.38
C ILE A 302 0.04 -15.44 -5.31
N THR A 303 -0.22 -14.82 -6.46
CA THR A 303 -0.63 -13.43 -6.54
C THR A 303 -1.89 -13.30 -7.36
N TYR A 304 -2.85 -12.51 -6.88
CA TYR A 304 -4.04 -12.15 -7.64
C TYR A 304 -3.88 -10.75 -8.24
N SER A 305 -3.70 -10.69 -9.56
CA SER A 305 -3.70 -9.42 -10.28
C SER A 305 -5.13 -8.95 -10.54
N THR A 306 -5.39 -7.67 -10.33
CA THR A 306 -6.70 -7.07 -10.56
C THR A 306 -6.75 -6.33 -11.89
N TRP A 307 -7.97 -6.06 -12.39
CA TRP A 307 -8.13 -5.14 -13.51
C TRP A 307 -7.77 -3.72 -13.08
N HIS A 308 -6.65 -3.20 -13.58
CA HIS A 308 -6.41 -1.75 -13.61
C HIS A 308 -7.24 -1.09 -14.72
N ALA A 309 -7.53 0.21 -14.60
CA ALA A 309 -8.33 1.00 -15.56
C ALA A 309 -8.09 0.64 -17.05
N LYS A 310 -6.83 0.65 -17.50
CA LYS A 310 -6.47 0.34 -18.90
C LYS A 310 -6.83 -1.09 -19.28
N GLY A 311 -6.57 -2.05 -18.39
CA GLY A 311 -6.90 -3.46 -18.60
C GLY A 311 -8.41 -3.69 -18.64
N ALA A 312 -9.17 -2.98 -17.80
CA ALA A 312 -10.63 -3.05 -17.78
C ALA A 312 -11.24 -2.51 -19.08
N LEU A 313 -10.78 -1.33 -19.53
CA LEU A 313 -11.20 -0.72 -20.80
C LEU A 313 -10.92 -1.63 -22.00
N ARG A 314 -9.73 -2.26 -22.03
CA ARG A 314 -9.35 -3.16 -23.13
C ARG A 314 -10.23 -4.40 -23.21
N ASP A 315 -10.48 -5.05 -22.08
CA ASP A 315 -11.29 -6.27 -22.07
C ASP A 315 -12.77 -6.01 -22.31
N ALA A 316 -13.31 -4.95 -21.70
CA ALA A 316 -14.67 -4.52 -21.94
C ALA A 316 -14.85 -4.14 -23.43
N GLY A 317 -13.94 -3.34 -23.98
CA GLY A 317 -14.01 -2.98 -25.39
C GLY A 317 -13.95 -4.18 -26.32
N ARG A 318 -13.17 -5.22 -25.99
CA ARG A 318 -13.12 -6.47 -26.76
C ARG A 318 -14.46 -7.20 -26.79
N ILE A 319 -15.13 -7.39 -25.64
CA ILE A 319 -16.40 -8.13 -25.59
C ILE A 319 -17.59 -7.37 -26.19
N PHE A 320 -17.47 -6.04 -26.30
CA PHE A 320 -18.43 -5.17 -27.00
C PHE A 320 -18.01 -4.83 -28.44
N ASN A 321 -16.95 -5.44 -28.96
CA ASN A 321 -16.42 -5.22 -30.32
C ASN A 321 -16.11 -3.74 -30.65
N VAL A 322 -15.60 -2.99 -29.67
CA VAL A 322 -15.17 -1.60 -29.85
C VAL A 322 -13.79 -1.57 -30.51
N PRO A 323 -13.56 -0.74 -31.55
CA PRO A 323 -12.25 -0.65 -32.21
C PRO A 323 -11.13 -0.31 -31.22
N ILE A 324 -10.02 -1.07 -31.26
CA ILE A 324 -8.89 -0.91 -30.32
C ILE A 324 -8.25 0.48 -30.38
N ALA A 325 -8.29 1.13 -31.55
CA ALA A 325 -7.82 2.51 -31.71
C ALA A 325 -8.60 3.50 -30.83
N GLU A 326 -9.92 3.33 -30.69
CA GLU A 326 -10.74 4.17 -29.83
C GLU A 326 -10.47 3.88 -28.35
N ILE A 327 -10.30 2.61 -27.98
CA ILE A 327 -9.93 2.20 -26.61
C ILE A 327 -8.58 2.80 -26.20
N ASN A 328 -7.57 2.77 -27.10
CA ASN A 328 -6.24 3.30 -26.84
C ASN A 328 -6.25 4.82 -26.63
N LYS A 329 -7.10 5.55 -27.37
CA LYS A 329 -7.30 6.99 -27.16
C LYS A 329 -7.76 7.28 -25.73
N ILE A 330 -8.73 6.53 -25.22
CA ILE A 330 -9.24 6.71 -23.84
C ILE A 330 -8.24 6.20 -22.80
N SER A 331 -7.57 5.07 -23.06
CA SER A 331 -6.58 4.49 -22.15
C SER A 331 -5.40 5.43 -21.86
N ASN A 332 -5.03 6.29 -22.81
CA ASN A 332 -3.99 7.30 -22.63
C ASN A 332 -4.44 8.52 -21.81
N LEU A 333 -5.75 8.70 -21.62
CA LEU A 333 -6.32 9.75 -20.77
C LEU A 333 -6.48 9.30 -19.32
N VAL A 334 -6.28 8.02 -19.01
CA VAL A 334 -6.48 7.46 -17.67
C VAL A 334 -5.74 8.30 -16.62
N VAL A 335 -6.50 8.82 -15.66
CA VAL A 335 -5.96 9.59 -14.54
C VAL A 335 -4.99 8.71 -13.75
N THR A 336 -3.82 9.24 -13.41
CA THR A 336 -2.85 8.56 -12.55
C THR A 336 -2.82 9.20 -11.18
N ARG A 337 -2.82 8.35 -10.15
CA ARG A 337 -2.75 8.75 -8.74
C ARG A 337 -1.49 8.19 -8.12
N SER A 338 -1.00 8.85 -7.07
CA SER A 338 0.07 8.32 -6.24
C SER A 338 -0.44 7.12 -5.42
N GLY A 339 0.40 6.10 -5.21
CA GLY A 339 0.03 4.87 -4.49
C GLY A 339 -0.40 5.02 -3.03
N GLY A 340 -0.37 6.23 -2.46
CA GLY A 340 -0.96 6.53 -1.16
C GLY A 340 -2.43 7.02 -1.21
N ASP A 341 -3.03 7.18 -2.38
CA ASP A 341 -4.45 7.49 -2.53
C ASP A 341 -5.25 6.19 -2.50
N ALA A 342 -6.22 6.06 -1.57
CA ALA A 342 -7.09 4.89 -1.48
C ALA A 342 -7.91 4.61 -2.75
N ARG A 343 -7.96 5.57 -3.68
CA ARG A 343 -8.62 5.46 -4.98
C ARG A 343 -7.61 5.32 -6.12
N ALA A 344 -6.35 4.99 -5.84
CA ALA A 344 -5.34 4.80 -6.88
C ALA A 344 -5.71 3.66 -7.83
N ASP A 345 -6.42 2.66 -7.33
CA ASP A 345 -6.89 1.51 -8.13
C ASP A 345 -8.22 1.77 -8.84
N PHE A 346 -8.88 2.91 -8.60
CA PHE A 346 -10.17 3.28 -9.19
C PHE A 346 -10.04 4.61 -9.94
N CYS A 347 -9.56 4.52 -11.19
CA CYS A 347 -9.28 5.68 -12.04
C CYS A 347 -10.21 5.78 -13.25
N THR A 348 -10.97 4.73 -13.57
CA THR A 348 -11.81 4.70 -14.77
C THR A 348 -12.93 5.74 -14.69
N GLU A 349 -13.74 5.74 -13.62
CA GLU A 349 -14.86 6.70 -13.45
C GLU A 349 -14.35 8.15 -13.48
N ASP A 350 -13.29 8.47 -12.72
CA ASP A 350 -12.72 9.81 -12.69
C ASP A 350 -12.22 10.25 -14.08
N THR A 351 -11.71 9.33 -14.89
CA THR A 351 -11.28 9.61 -16.28
C THR A 351 -12.48 10.03 -17.14
N PHE A 352 -13.59 9.31 -17.01
CA PHE A 352 -14.84 9.62 -17.71
C PHE A 352 -15.51 10.91 -17.21
N GLU A 353 -15.30 11.31 -15.96
CA GLU A 353 -15.79 12.60 -15.45
C GLU A 353 -14.91 13.80 -15.83
N GLU A 354 -13.60 13.59 -15.96
CA GLU A 354 -12.62 14.66 -16.14
C GLU A 354 -12.44 15.10 -17.59
N PHE A 355 -12.42 14.17 -18.54
CA PHE A 355 -12.07 14.46 -19.93
C PHE A 355 -13.29 14.42 -20.85
N GLU A 356 -13.49 15.50 -21.62
CA GLU A 356 -14.63 15.60 -22.54
C GLU A 356 -14.65 14.48 -23.59
N GLN A 357 -13.49 14.12 -24.14
CA GLN A 357 -13.35 12.99 -25.08
C GLN A 357 -13.78 11.66 -24.45
N ALA A 358 -13.53 11.46 -23.15
CA ALA A 358 -13.99 10.28 -22.44
C ALA A 358 -15.51 10.32 -22.25
N LYS A 359 -16.10 11.48 -21.93
CA LYS A 359 -17.56 11.64 -21.83
C LYS A 359 -18.27 11.34 -23.14
N GLU A 360 -17.76 11.83 -24.26
CA GLU A 360 -18.26 11.52 -25.60
C GLU A 360 -18.19 10.03 -25.88
N PHE A 361 -17.07 9.40 -25.54
CA PHE A 361 -16.91 7.95 -25.66
C PHE A 361 -17.90 7.17 -24.78
N ARG A 362 -18.18 7.61 -23.55
CA ARG A 362 -19.20 7.02 -22.68
C ARG A 362 -20.60 7.16 -23.25
N LYS A 363 -20.93 8.28 -23.90
CA LYS A 363 -22.22 8.44 -24.60
C LYS A 363 -22.33 7.47 -25.78
N LYS A 364 -21.23 7.22 -26.50
CA LYS A 364 -21.18 6.29 -27.63
C LYS A 364 -21.24 4.82 -27.19
N TYR A 365 -20.59 4.46 -26.08
CA TYR A 365 -20.50 3.08 -25.59
C TYR A 365 -20.87 2.97 -24.09
N PRO A 366 -22.11 3.30 -23.69
CA PRO A 366 -22.48 3.43 -22.28
C PRO A 366 -22.38 2.11 -21.52
N GLU A 367 -22.82 1.00 -22.11
CA GLU A 367 -22.78 -0.31 -21.47
C GLU A 367 -21.34 -0.81 -21.28
N MET A 368 -20.51 -0.69 -22.31
CA MET A 368 -19.10 -1.06 -22.25
C MET A 368 -18.37 -0.30 -21.15
N VAL A 369 -18.59 1.02 -21.06
CA VAL A 369 -17.97 1.85 -20.04
C VAL A 369 -18.44 1.45 -18.64
N ASN A 370 -19.73 1.22 -18.44
CA ASN A 370 -20.27 0.76 -17.15
C ASN A 370 -19.66 -0.60 -16.75
N ILE A 371 -19.48 -1.52 -17.70
CA ILE A 371 -18.77 -2.78 -17.46
C ILE A 371 -17.30 -2.54 -17.10
N ALA A 372 -16.58 -1.67 -17.82
CA ALA A 372 -15.18 -1.38 -17.51
C ALA A 372 -15.01 -0.81 -16.08
N ILE A 373 -15.87 0.13 -15.68
CA ILE A 373 -15.90 0.67 -14.31
C ILE A 373 -16.16 -0.44 -13.29
N GLY A 374 -17.13 -1.32 -13.58
CA GLY A 374 -17.46 -2.45 -12.72
C GLY A 374 -16.53 -3.66 -12.84
N LEU A 375 -15.49 -3.62 -13.68
CA LEU A 375 -14.43 -4.64 -13.67
C LEU A 375 -13.20 -4.16 -12.91
N GLU A 376 -12.94 -2.85 -12.91
CA GLU A 376 -11.81 -2.25 -12.22
C GLU A 376 -11.74 -2.66 -10.74
N GLY A 377 -10.54 -3.04 -10.29
CA GLY A 377 -10.27 -3.51 -8.92
C GLY A 377 -10.64 -4.96 -8.63
N ARG A 378 -11.31 -5.68 -9.55
CA ARG A 378 -11.64 -7.11 -9.39
C ARG A 378 -10.51 -8.01 -9.87
N ILE A 379 -10.43 -9.23 -9.32
CA ILE A 379 -9.41 -10.23 -9.68
C ILE A 379 -9.57 -10.65 -11.14
N ARG A 380 -8.47 -10.60 -11.90
CA ARG A 380 -8.40 -10.90 -13.33
C ARG A 380 -7.56 -12.16 -13.61
N HIS A 381 -6.34 -12.21 -13.07
CA HIS A 381 -5.42 -13.33 -13.30
C HIS A 381 -4.73 -13.75 -12.01
N ARG A 382 -4.41 -15.04 -11.95
CA ARG A 382 -3.51 -15.63 -10.97
C ARG A 382 -2.10 -15.67 -11.55
N GLY A 383 -1.13 -15.38 -10.70
CA GLY A 383 0.30 -15.44 -11.03
C GLY A 383 1.09 -15.92 -9.82
N THR A 384 2.41 -15.92 -9.93
CA THR A 384 3.31 -16.29 -8.84
C THR A 384 4.04 -15.05 -8.32
N HIS A 385 4.22 -14.98 -7.01
CA HIS A 385 4.93 -13.90 -6.37
C HIS A 385 6.38 -13.90 -6.83
N ALA A 386 6.87 -12.73 -7.24
CA ALA A 386 8.19 -12.59 -7.82
C ALA A 386 9.35 -12.85 -6.83
N ALA A 387 9.10 -13.12 -5.54
CA ALA A 387 10.12 -13.13 -4.49
C ALA A 387 9.77 -14.07 -3.34
N GLY A 388 8.56 -13.94 -2.80
CA GLY A 388 8.11 -14.69 -1.63
C GLY A 388 8.00 -16.18 -1.86
N VAL A 389 8.68 -16.94 -1.00
CA VAL A 389 8.59 -18.39 -0.88
C VAL A 389 8.23 -18.77 0.55
N ILE A 390 7.68 -19.96 0.71
CA ILE A 390 7.32 -20.59 1.98
C ILE A 390 8.17 -21.84 2.14
N LEU A 391 8.69 -22.05 3.36
CA LEU A 391 9.42 -23.23 3.78
C LEU A 391 8.75 -23.77 5.05
N THR A 392 8.36 -25.04 5.06
CA THR A 392 7.67 -25.66 6.20
C THR A 392 8.31 -26.97 6.65
N LYS A 393 8.05 -27.38 7.90
CA LYS A 393 8.50 -28.66 8.48
C LYS A 393 7.75 -29.86 7.90
N LYS A 394 6.47 -29.68 7.53
CA LYS A 394 5.56 -30.67 6.93
C LYS A 394 5.07 -30.18 5.57
N PRO A 395 4.45 -31.05 4.73
CA PRO A 395 3.93 -30.63 3.43
C PRO A 395 3.04 -29.41 3.56
N ILE A 396 3.18 -28.44 2.65
CA ILE A 396 2.49 -27.14 2.74
C ILE A 396 0.97 -27.30 2.74
N SER A 397 0.45 -28.32 2.06
CA SER A 397 -0.96 -28.71 2.05
C SER A 397 -1.53 -29.07 3.43
N THR A 398 -0.67 -29.37 4.41
CA THR A 398 -1.07 -29.58 5.82
C THR A 398 -1.53 -28.28 6.47
N TYR A 399 -1.00 -27.14 6.03
CA TYR A 399 -1.21 -25.84 6.65
C TYR A 399 -2.16 -24.95 5.84
N VAL A 400 -2.00 -24.92 4.52
CA VAL A 400 -2.79 -24.07 3.61
C VAL A 400 -3.10 -24.79 2.30
N PRO A 401 -4.20 -24.43 1.63
CA PRO A 401 -4.47 -24.94 0.29
C PRO A 401 -3.33 -24.56 -0.68
N ILE A 402 -3.05 -25.46 -1.62
CA ILE A 402 -2.06 -25.27 -2.67
C ILE A 402 -2.72 -25.30 -4.04
N GLU A 403 -2.11 -24.61 -4.99
CA GLU A 403 -2.52 -24.57 -6.39
C GLU A 403 -1.30 -24.77 -7.30
N ARG A 404 -1.50 -25.39 -8.47
CA ARG A 404 -0.46 -25.53 -9.48
C ARG A 404 -0.58 -24.41 -10.52
N ILE A 405 0.46 -23.58 -10.64
CA ILE A 405 0.54 -22.51 -11.64
C ILE A 405 1.72 -22.80 -12.57
N SER A 406 1.44 -23.12 -13.85
CA SER A 406 2.48 -23.39 -14.88
C SER A 406 3.55 -24.38 -14.40
N ASN A 407 3.12 -25.49 -13.79
CA ASN A 407 3.93 -26.57 -13.18
C ASN A 407 4.63 -26.26 -11.85
N GLU A 408 4.46 -25.08 -11.27
CA GLU A 408 4.98 -24.78 -9.93
C GLU A 408 3.87 -24.93 -8.88
N ILE A 409 4.21 -25.55 -7.75
CA ILE A 409 3.34 -25.55 -6.57
C ILE A 409 3.39 -24.15 -5.96
N CYS A 410 2.22 -23.57 -5.79
CA CYS A 410 2.00 -22.28 -5.16
C CYS A 410 1.03 -22.44 -4.00
N THR A 411 1.12 -21.60 -2.98
CA THR A 411 0.03 -21.45 -2.00
C THR A 411 -1.21 -20.94 -2.73
N ALA A 412 -2.42 -21.30 -2.31
CA ALA A 412 -3.65 -20.71 -2.85
C ALA A 412 -4.06 -19.43 -2.08
N TYR A 413 -3.34 -19.09 -1.02
CA TYR A 413 -3.50 -17.85 -0.26
C TYR A 413 -2.42 -16.85 -0.67
N GLU A 414 -2.83 -15.60 -0.89
CA GLU A 414 -1.91 -14.49 -1.13
C GLU A 414 -1.40 -13.89 0.20
N LYS A 415 -0.54 -12.87 0.10
CA LYS A 415 0.26 -12.35 1.21
C LYS A 415 -0.50 -12.19 2.56
N LYS A 416 -1.69 -11.59 2.56
CA LYS A 416 -2.41 -11.26 3.81
C LYS A 416 -3.02 -12.50 4.46
N GLU A 417 -3.57 -13.38 3.65
CA GLU A 417 -4.17 -14.64 4.08
C GLU A 417 -3.08 -15.58 4.59
N MET A 418 -1.90 -15.59 3.96
CA MET A 418 -0.72 -16.32 4.45
C MET A 418 -0.24 -15.83 5.82
N GLU A 419 -0.14 -14.51 6.01
CA GLU A 419 0.22 -13.91 7.31
C GLU A 419 -0.82 -14.27 8.38
N SER A 420 -2.11 -14.27 8.02
CA SER A 420 -3.22 -14.64 8.91
C SER A 420 -3.25 -16.13 9.22
N ALA A 421 -2.80 -16.97 8.27
CA ALA A 421 -2.61 -18.40 8.43
C ALA A 421 -1.29 -18.75 9.15
N HIS A 422 -0.60 -17.77 9.75
CA HIS A 422 0.62 -17.98 10.53
C HIS A 422 1.78 -18.63 9.78
N LEU A 423 1.86 -18.54 8.46
CA LEU A 423 3.01 -19.04 7.71
C LEU A 423 4.03 -17.92 7.46
N ILE A 424 5.31 -18.30 7.53
CA ILE A 424 6.42 -17.36 7.43
C ILE A 424 6.93 -17.32 6.00
N LYS A 425 7.03 -16.10 5.48
CA LYS A 425 7.53 -15.82 4.14
C LYS A 425 9.01 -15.48 4.17
N PHE A 426 9.74 -16.03 3.21
CA PHE A 426 11.11 -15.64 2.89
C PHE A 426 11.12 -14.93 1.53
N ASP A 427 11.68 -13.72 1.47
CA ASP A 427 11.74 -12.95 0.23
C ASP A 427 13.06 -13.19 -0.51
N ILE A 428 12.99 -13.99 -1.56
CA ILE A 428 14.11 -14.31 -2.44
C ILE A 428 13.95 -13.52 -3.73
N LEU A 429 14.30 -12.23 -3.71
CA LEU A 429 14.15 -11.37 -4.88
C LEU A 429 15.35 -11.50 -5.82
N GLY A 430 15.10 -11.73 -7.11
CA GLY A 430 16.13 -11.63 -8.14
C GLY A 430 16.38 -10.17 -8.51
N LEU A 431 17.61 -9.69 -8.35
CA LEU A 431 18.01 -8.33 -8.64
C LEU A 431 19.00 -8.30 -9.81
N LYS A 432 18.57 -7.75 -10.94
CA LYS A 432 19.39 -7.63 -12.16
C LYS A 432 20.71 -6.88 -11.93
N THR A 433 20.73 -5.91 -11.02
CA THR A 433 21.95 -5.18 -10.65
C THR A 433 23.06 -6.12 -10.19
N LEU A 434 22.73 -7.15 -9.40
CA LEU A 434 23.72 -8.12 -8.93
C LEU A 434 24.26 -8.97 -10.09
N THR A 435 23.41 -9.34 -11.06
CA THR A 435 23.87 -10.01 -12.29
C THR A 435 24.87 -9.14 -13.05
N VAL A 436 24.54 -7.86 -13.28
CA VAL A 436 25.42 -6.92 -13.98
C VAL A 436 26.75 -6.74 -13.25
N ILE A 437 26.74 -6.63 -11.91
CA ILE A 437 27.96 -6.56 -11.10
C ILE A 437 28.78 -7.84 -11.26
N ASN A 438 28.16 -9.01 -11.18
CA ASN A 438 28.88 -10.28 -11.27
C ASN A 438 29.54 -10.47 -12.64
N GLU A 439 28.81 -10.16 -13.72
CA GLU A 439 29.32 -10.18 -15.09
C GLU A 439 30.47 -9.18 -15.26
N THR A 440 30.34 -7.96 -14.73
CA THR A 440 31.40 -6.94 -14.76
C THR A 440 32.66 -7.45 -14.06
N LEU A 441 32.52 -8.04 -12.87
CA LEU A 441 33.65 -8.59 -12.13
C LEU A 441 34.33 -9.77 -12.85
N ASN A 442 33.59 -10.55 -13.65
CA ASN A 442 34.15 -11.64 -14.46
C ASN A 442 34.97 -11.13 -15.66
N LEU A 443 34.73 -9.90 -16.12
CA LEU A 443 35.47 -9.29 -17.22
C LEU A 443 36.76 -8.60 -16.76
N ILE A 444 36.92 -8.36 -15.46
CA ILE A 444 38.09 -7.67 -14.88
C ILE A 444 39.10 -8.72 -14.39
N SER A 445 40.36 -8.59 -14.78
CA SER A 445 41.46 -9.45 -14.32
C SER A 445 42.60 -8.62 -13.71
N PRO A 446 43.03 -8.89 -12.45
CA PRO A 446 42.45 -9.87 -11.53
C PRO A 446 41.05 -9.46 -11.06
N ARG A 447 40.18 -10.45 -10.78
CA ARG A 447 38.82 -10.20 -10.30
C ARG A 447 38.85 -9.44 -8.97
N PRO A 448 38.25 -8.23 -8.88
CA PRO A 448 38.20 -7.47 -7.64
C PRO A 448 37.43 -8.21 -6.54
N LYS A 449 37.86 -8.05 -5.28
CA LYS A 449 37.11 -8.54 -4.11
C LYS A 449 36.04 -7.51 -3.73
N LEU A 450 34.85 -8.00 -3.38
CA LEU A 450 33.80 -7.21 -2.76
C LEU A 450 33.77 -7.50 -1.24
N PRO A 451 33.35 -6.51 -0.41
CA PRO A 451 32.96 -5.15 -0.76
C PRO A 451 34.16 -4.26 -1.12
N ALA A 452 33.96 -3.32 -2.05
CA ALA A 452 34.93 -2.27 -2.36
C ALA A 452 34.80 -1.10 -1.35
N GLU A 453 35.85 -0.30 -1.21
CA GLU A 453 35.85 0.88 -0.35
C GLU A 453 34.79 1.91 -0.81
N PHE A 454 33.90 2.32 0.10
CA PHE A 454 32.78 3.21 -0.21
C PHE A 454 33.19 4.67 -0.48
N GLU A 455 34.42 5.05 -0.11
CA GLU A 455 34.90 6.43 -0.13
C GLU A 455 35.94 6.68 -1.23
N ASP A 456 35.79 6.05 -2.40
CA ASP A 456 36.65 6.32 -3.56
C ASP A 456 36.38 7.72 -4.15
N PRO A 457 37.31 8.69 -4.03
CA PRO A 457 37.09 10.05 -4.52
C PRO A 457 36.84 10.11 -6.03
N LYS A 458 37.45 9.20 -6.80
CA LYS A 458 37.30 9.18 -8.27
C LYS A 458 35.87 8.87 -8.68
N VAL A 459 35.19 7.97 -7.96
CA VAL A 459 33.77 7.65 -8.20
C VAL A 459 32.91 8.90 -8.00
N TYR A 460 33.09 9.60 -6.88
CA TYR A 460 32.31 10.80 -6.60
C TYR A 460 32.59 11.95 -7.57
N GLU A 461 33.86 12.20 -7.89
CA GLU A 461 34.26 13.27 -8.82
C GLU A 461 33.76 13.00 -10.24
N THR A 462 33.93 11.78 -10.75
CA THR A 462 33.69 11.50 -12.19
C THR A 462 32.25 11.07 -12.49
N VAL A 463 31.53 10.49 -11.54
CA VAL A 463 30.17 9.95 -11.72
C VAL A 463 29.13 10.85 -11.07
N PHE A 464 29.21 11.04 -9.76
CA PHE A 464 28.12 11.67 -9.00
C PHE A 464 28.12 13.20 -9.10
N LYS A 465 29.29 13.86 -9.05
CA LYS A 465 29.41 15.32 -9.21
C LYS A 465 29.14 15.79 -10.64
N THR A 466 29.45 14.98 -11.64
CA THR A 466 29.16 15.29 -13.06
C THR A 466 27.71 14.98 -13.45
N GLY A 467 27.07 14.05 -12.74
CA GLY A 467 25.73 13.52 -13.05
C GLY A 467 25.74 12.38 -14.08
N ASN A 468 26.90 11.78 -14.35
CA ASN A 468 27.08 10.69 -15.32
C ASN A 468 26.59 9.35 -14.75
N THR A 469 25.32 9.26 -14.37
CA THR A 469 24.74 8.14 -13.62
C THR A 469 23.99 7.12 -14.48
N LEU A 470 24.18 7.13 -15.80
CA LEU A 470 23.59 6.11 -16.68
C LEU A 470 24.16 4.72 -16.32
N GLY A 471 23.28 3.74 -16.09
CA GLY A 471 23.67 2.40 -15.65
C GLY A 471 24.04 2.29 -14.16
N ILE A 472 23.93 3.37 -13.39
CA ILE A 472 24.18 3.37 -11.94
C ILE A 472 22.87 3.13 -11.19
N PHE A 473 22.74 1.95 -10.59
CA PHE A 473 21.55 1.51 -9.86
C PHE A 473 20.99 2.61 -8.92
N GLN A 474 19.66 2.81 -8.98
CA GLN A 474 18.91 3.87 -8.29
C GLN A 474 19.21 5.32 -8.70
N ALA A 475 20.30 5.60 -9.42
CA ALA A 475 20.70 6.94 -9.85
C ALA A 475 20.45 7.25 -11.34
N GLU A 476 19.94 6.28 -12.12
CA GLU A 476 19.81 6.37 -13.59
C GLU A 476 18.77 7.39 -14.08
N THR A 477 17.74 7.68 -13.27
CA THR A 477 16.68 8.58 -13.71
C THR A 477 17.21 10.00 -13.91
N THR A 478 16.74 10.69 -14.95
CA THR A 478 17.18 12.06 -15.27
C THR A 478 17.06 13.03 -14.10
N GLY A 479 16.02 12.88 -13.26
CA GLY A 479 15.86 13.77 -12.11
C GLY A 479 16.78 13.41 -10.95
N MET A 480 17.06 12.13 -10.71
CA MET A 480 18.05 11.73 -9.70
C MET A 480 19.46 12.16 -10.12
N SER A 481 19.85 11.91 -11.37
CA SER A 481 21.09 12.39 -11.99
C SER A 481 21.29 13.90 -11.79
N LYS A 482 20.24 14.70 -12.04
CA LYS A 482 20.26 16.15 -11.79
C LYS A 482 20.42 16.49 -10.31
N LEU A 483 19.74 15.76 -9.42
CA LEU A 483 19.82 16.01 -7.98
C LEU A 483 21.22 15.73 -7.43
N VAL A 484 21.83 14.59 -7.77
CA VAL A 484 23.18 14.25 -7.29
C VAL A 484 24.22 15.26 -7.79
N LYS A 485 24.08 15.72 -9.04
CA LYS A 485 24.89 16.80 -9.62
C LYS A 485 24.69 18.12 -8.90
N GLN A 486 23.45 18.50 -8.59
CA GLN A 486 23.13 19.72 -7.86
C GLN A 486 23.67 19.68 -6.42
N LEU A 487 23.62 18.53 -5.78
CA LEU A 487 24.18 18.33 -4.43
C LEU A 487 25.70 18.27 -4.44
N LYS A 488 26.34 17.99 -5.59
CA LYS A 488 27.78 17.70 -5.68
C LYS A 488 28.18 16.57 -4.72
N VAL A 489 27.42 15.47 -4.76
CA VAL A 489 27.61 14.32 -3.87
C VAL A 489 29.08 13.87 -3.87
N ASP A 490 29.71 13.90 -2.70
CA ASP A 490 31.15 13.68 -2.52
C ASP A 490 31.52 12.58 -1.51
N ASN A 491 30.52 11.95 -0.90
CA ASN A 491 30.68 10.85 0.03
C ASN A 491 29.40 9.98 0.06
N PHE A 492 29.52 8.79 0.65
CA PHE A 492 28.43 7.82 0.65
C PHE A 492 27.19 8.35 1.40
N LYS A 493 27.40 9.05 2.51
CA LYS A 493 26.32 9.59 3.34
C LYS A 493 25.45 10.59 2.57
N LEU A 494 26.05 11.50 1.81
CA LEU A 494 25.32 12.46 0.99
C LEU A 494 24.56 11.78 -0.16
N LEU A 495 25.10 10.68 -0.70
CA LEU A 495 24.39 9.85 -1.68
C LEU A 495 23.12 9.21 -1.07
N THR A 496 23.19 8.71 0.17
CA THR A 496 22.01 8.18 0.86
C THR A 496 20.92 9.25 1.03
N TYR A 497 21.29 10.50 1.36
CA TYR A 497 20.32 11.60 1.45
C TYR A 497 19.71 11.96 0.10
N ALA A 498 20.47 11.91 -1.00
CA ALA A 498 19.91 12.13 -2.34
C ALA A 498 18.78 11.12 -2.64
N SER A 499 18.97 9.85 -2.28
CA SER A 499 17.96 8.77 -2.38
C SER A 499 16.72 9.01 -1.51
N VAL A 500 16.88 9.60 -0.32
CA VAL A 500 15.75 9.99 0.54
C VAL A 500 14.98 11.19 -0.04
N LEU A 501 15.71 12.18 -0.54
CA LEU A 501 15.17 13.45 -1.05
C LEU A 501 14.48 13.31 -2.40
N TYR A 502 14.90 12.38 -3.26
CA TYR A 502 14.26 12.14 -4.56
C TYR A 502 13.03 11.23 -4.44
N ARG A 503 12.12 11.59 -3.52
CA ARG A 503 10.84 10.89 -3.31
C ARG A 503 9.69 11.89 -3.42
N PRO A 504 8.48 11.46 -3.82
CA PRO A 504 7.35 12.36 -3.99
C PRO A 504 7.05 13.22 -2.76
N GLY A 505 7.23 12.71 -1.54
CA GLY A 505 7.03 13.48 -0.30
C GLY A 505 7.94 14.71 -0.20
N PRO A 506 9.27 14.53 -0.06
CA PRO A 506 10.24 15.64 0.02
C PRO A 506 10.22 16.57 -1.20
N LEU A 507 9.99 16.04 -2.41
CA LEU A 507 9.84 16.84 -3.62
C LEU A 507 8.60 17.73 -3.55
N HIS A 508 7.45 17.19 -3.13
CA HIS A 508 6.22 17.95 -3.02
C HIS A 508 6.21 18.91 -1.83
N SER A 509 6.92 18.63 -0.73
CA SER A 509 7.00 19.52 0.43
C SER A 509 8.01 20.67 0.24
N GLY A 510 8.85 20.59 -0.80
CA GLY A 510 9.95 21.52 -1.04
C GLY A 510 11.19 21.27 -0.18
N GLN A 511 11.20 20.22 0.64
CA GLN A 511 12.34 19.86 1.48
C GLN A 511 13.60 19.56 0.66
N THR A 512 13.47 18.96 -0.53
CA THR A 512 14.60 18.74 -1.45
C THR A 512 15.28 20.04 -1.83
N ALA A 513 14.51 21.07 -2.19
CA ALA A 513 15.07 22.37 -2.55
C ALA A 513 15.71 23.07 -1.35
N THR A 514 15.06 23.03 -0.17
CA THR A 514 15.62 23.59 1.06
C THR A 514 16.93 22.89 1.45
N PHE A 515 17.00 21.56 1.35
CA PHE A 515 18.23 20.82 1.64
C PHE A 515 19.38 21.26 0.74
N VAL A 516 19.15 21.35 -0.58
CA VAL A 516 20.18 21.80 -1.55
C VAL A 516 20.67 23.21 -1.21
N LEU A 517 19.78 24.15 -0.86
CA LEU A 517 20.16 25.52 -0.50
C LEU A 517 20.99 25.58 0.78
N ARG A 518 20.60 24.83 1.82
CA ARG A 518 21.31 24.79 3.10
C ARG A 518 22.66 24.08 2.99
N HIS A 519 22.72 22.98 2.24
CA HIS A 519 23.95 22.25 1.94
C HIS A 519 25.01 23.19 1.32
N HIS A 520 24.61 24.01 0.34
CA HIS A 520 25.48 25.01 -0.29
C HIS A 520 25.62 26.32 0.50
N LYS A 521 25.12 26.38 1.74
CA LYS A 521 25.12 27.59 2.60
C LYS A 521 24.50 28.83 1.95
N LYS A 522 23.58 28.63 0.98
CA LYS A 522 22.85 29.70 0.26
C LYS A 522 21.60 30.17 0.99
N GLU A 523 21.16 29.43 2.00
CA GLU A 523 20.07 29.79 2.91
C GLU A 523 20.61 29.76 4.34
N LYS A 524 20.36 30.80 5.14
CA LYS A 524 20.58 30.75 6.60
C LYS A 524 19.38 30.04 7.24
N TRP A 525 19.64 29.09 8.12
CA TRP A 525 18.58 28.39 8.86
C TRP A 525 18.85 28.43 10.36
N LYS A 526 17.80 28.16 11.13
CA LYS A 526 17.86 27.88 12.57
C LYS A 526 17.12 26.56 12.81
N TYR A 527 17.53 25.83 13.83
CA TYR A 527 16.77 24.66 14.29
C TYR A 527 15.44 25.12 14.87
N ASP A 528 14.38 24.34 14.66
CA ASP A 528 13.08 24.63 15.24
C ASP A 528 13.12 24.59 16.79
N HIS A 529 14.06 23.83 17.35
CA HIS A 529 14.37 23.80 18.78
C HIS A 529 15.81 23.25 19.02
N PRO A 530 16.56 23.69 20.05
CA PRO A 530 17.90 23.16 20.36
C PRO A 530 17.95 21.64 20.53
N LEU A 531 16.93 21.03 21.14
CA LEU A 531 16.84 19.57 21.30
C LEU A 531 16.75 18.80 19.97
N LEU A 532 16.40 19.44 18.86
CA LEU A 532 16.37 18.81 17.54
C LEU A 532 17.72 18.85 16.82
N GLU A 533 18.66 19.69 17.28
CA GLU A 533 19.95 19.85 16.64
C GLU A 533 20.73 18.53 16.57
N PRO A 534 20.91 17.75 17.66
CA PRO A 534 21.68 16.50 17.59
C PRO A 534 21.13 15.50 16.56
N ILE A 535 19.82 15.51 16.33
CA ILE A 535 19.11 14.57 15.45
C ILE A 535 19.10 15.05 13.98
N THR A 536 19.05 16.37 13.76
CA THR A 536 18.83 16.97 12.43
C THR A 536 19.99 17.81 11.92
N LYS A 537 21.12 17.86 12.64
CA LYS A 537 22.32 18.60 12.25
C LYS A 537 22.79 18.24 10.85
N GLU A 538 22.87 16.95 10.56
CA GLU A 538 23.37 16.42 9.28
C GLU A 538 22.39 16.61 8.13
N THR A 539 21.12 16.88 8.45
CA THR A 539 20.06 17.19 7.49
C THR A 539 19.67 18.67 7.52
N TYR A 540 20.54 19.52 8.06
CA TYR A 540 20.38 20.98 8.12
C TYR A 540 19.05 21.41 8.77
N GLY A 541 18.63 20.73 9.84
CA GLY A 541 17.39 21.01 10.55
C GLY A 541 16.13 20.43 9.88
N LEU A 542 16.27 19.57 8.87
CA LEU A 542 15.14 18.91 8.20
C LEU A 542 14.94 17.50 8.74
N ILE A 543 13.69 17.13 9.05
CA ILE A 543 13.35 15.74 9.39
C ILE A 543 13.05 15.01 8.08
N LEU A 544 13.95 14.11 7.66
CA LEU A 544 13.90 13.43 6.37
C LEU A 544 13.72 11.91 6.48
N THR A 545 14.28 11.29 7.53
CA THR A 545 14.28 9.83 7.69
C THR A 545 13.29 9.38 8.76
N GLN A 546 12.92 8.10 8.70
CA GLN A 546 12.03 7.51 9.70
C GLN A 546 12.74 7.32 11.04
N GLU A 547 14.05 7.06 10.99
CA GLU A 547 14.95 6.92 12.12
C GLU A 547 15.03 8.23 12.90
N GLN A 548 15.10 9.39 12.22
CA GLN A 548 15.03 10.71 12.86
C GLN A 548 13.68 10.91 13.57
N VAL A 549 12.57 10.48 12.97
CA VAL A 549 11.26 10.53 13.63
C VAL A 549 11.28 9.67 14.89
N MET A 550 11.74 8.43 14.80
CA MET A 550 11.81 7.53 15.96
C MET A 550 12.71 8.08 17.07
N GLN A 551 13.86 8.65 16.70
CA GLN A 551 14.80 9.25 17.64
C GLN A 551 14.21 10.47 18.34
N ILE A 552 13.44 11.32 17.64
CA ILE A 552 12.70 12.43 18.27
C ILE A 552 11.67 11.89 19.26
N MET A 553 10.92 10.84 18.90
CA MET A 553 9.94 10.24 19.80
C MET A 553 10.58 9.62 21.05
N PHE A 554 11.77 9.01 20.90
CA PHE A 554 12.53 8.42 21.99
C PHE A 554 13.18 9.50 22.89
N ASP A 555 14.02 10.36 22.30
CA ASP A 555 14.82 11.33 23.05
C ASP A 555 13.93 12.39 23.70
N LEU A 556 13.06 13.04 22.90
CA LEU A 556 12.22 14.16 23.34
C LEU A 556 10.90 13.69 23.94
N GLY A 557 10.27 12.67 23.34
CA GLY A 557 8.97 12.14 23.78
C GLY A 557 9.04 11.13 24.92
N ASN A 558 10.26 10.78 25.39
CA ASN A 558 10.50 9.74 26.39
C ASN A 558 9.79 8.40 26.11
N PHE A 559 9.57 8.08 24.84
CA PHE A 559 9.00 6.81 24.44
C PHE A 559 10.06 5.72 24.47
N SER A 560 9.66 4.46 24.68
CA SER A 560 10.52 3.34 24.34
C SER A 560 10.70 3.25 22.82
N TRP A 561 11.76 2.60 22.35
CA TRP A 561 11.97 2.37 20.92
C TRP A 561 10.81 1.63 20.26
N ALA A 562 10.18 0.69 20.98
CA ALA A 562 9.00 -0.01 20.50
C ALA A 562 7.79 0.93 20.33
N THR A 563 7.57 1.86 21.27
CA THR A 563 6.51 2.88 21.15
C THR A 563 6.82 3.90 20.06
N ALA A 564 8.09 4.27 19.87
CA ALA A 564 8.52 5.15 18.77
C ALA A 564 8.28 4.53 17.38
N GLU A 565 8.52 3.23 17.20
CA GLU A 565 8.18 2.53 15.95
C GLU A 565 6.65 2.45 15.73
N SER A 566 5.88 2.23 16.80
CA SER A 566 4.42 2.32 16.74
C SER A 566 3.97 3.71 16.29
N ALA A 567 4.57 4.77 16.83
CA ALA A 567 4.29 6.14 16.46
C ALA A 567 4.54 6.42 14.98
N ARG A 568 5.68 5.96 14.46
CA ARG A 568 6.02 6.05 13.02
C ARG A 568 4.96 5.36 12.15
N LYS A 569 4.47 4.18 12.54
CA LYS A 569 3.40 3.47 11.81
C LYS A 569 2.09 4.24 11.81
N VAL A 570 1.68 4.78 12.96
CA VAL A 570 0.46 5.60 13.07
C VAL A 570 0.53 6.81 12.14
N MET A 571 1.68 7.49 12.10
CA MET A 571 1.93 8.64 11.22
C MET A 571 1.95 8.24 9.74
N THR A 572 2.59 7.11 9.39
CA THR A 572 2.75 6.67 8.00
C THR A 572 1.48 6.06 7.40
N LYS A 573 0.74 5.28 8.20
CA LYS A 573 -0.47 4.55 7.76
C LYS A 573 -1.78 5.27 8.10
N SER A 574 -1.72 6.44 8.74
CA SER A 574 -2.91 7.23 9.12
C SER A 574 -3.95 6.41 9.90
N GLN A 575 -3.52 5.66 10.93
CA GLN A 575 -4.33 4.67 11.68
C GLN A 575 -5.41 5.28 12.60
N GLY A 576 -6.04 6.38 12.18
CA GLY A 576 -7.16 6.99 12.89
C GLY A 576 -6.75 8.16 13.78
N LYS A 577 -7.63 9.17 13.82
CA LYS A 577 -7.40 10.45 14.51
C LYS A 577 -7.26 10.29 16.03
N ALA A 578 -7.94 9.31 16.63
CA ALA A 578 -7.94 9.08 18.07
C ALA A 578 -6.56 8.65 18.59
N ILE A 579 -5.96 7.63 17.96
CA ILE A 579 -4.63 7.11 18.35
C ILE A 579 -3.57 8.19 18.16
N PHE A 580 -3.61 8.91 17.04
CA PHE A 580 -2.70 10.01 16.76
C PHE A 580 -2.78 11.12 17.83
N ASN A 581 -3.99 11.51 18.25
CA ASN A 581 -4.18 12.55 19.26
C ASN A 581 -3.71 12.11 20.65
N LYS A 582 -3.98 10.85 21.04
CA LYS A 582 -3.49 10.30 22.31
C LYS A 582 -1.96 10.35 22.37
N MET A 583 -1.32 9.87 21.32
CA MET A 583 0.13 9.89 21.18
C MET A 583 0.72 11.31 21.21
N ARG A 584 0.02 12.28 20.62
CA ARG A 584 0.42 13.69 20.68
C ARG A 584 0.39 14.22 22.11
N GLN A 585 -0.64 13.89 22.89
CA GLN A 585 -0.75 14.32 24.28
C GLN A 585 0.36 13.70 25.13
N GLU A 586 0.57 12.40 24.99
CA GLU A 586 1.61 11.65 25.70
C GLU A 586 3.01 12.20 25.38
N PHE A 587 3.31 12.48 24.11
CA PHE A 587 4.57 13.12 23.73
C PHE A 587 4.77 14.47 24.41
N ILE A 588 3.73 15.31 24.46
CA ILE A 588 3.80 16.65 25.06
C ILE A 588 4.02 16.57 26.58
N GLU A 589 3.33 15.65 27.26
CA GLU A 589 3.44 15.45 28.70
C GLU A 589 4.82 14.91 29.07
N ASN A 590 5.31 13.93 28.32
CA ASN A 590 6.64 13.35 28.53
C ASN A 590 7.77 14.33 28.19
N ALA A 591 7.63 15.10 27.12
CA ALA A 591 8.63 16.11 26.78
C ALA A 591 8.68 17.23 27.83
N PHE A 592 7.53 17.59 28.41
CA PHE A 592 7.48 18.51 29.54
C PHE A 592 8.14 17.90 30.78
N SER A 593 7.83 16.65 31.14
CA SER A 593 8.40 16.04 32.36
C SER A 593 9.90 15.80 32.27
N LYS A 594 10.42 15.38 31.11
CA LYS A 594 11.83 15.03 30.91
C LYS A 594 12.72 16.24 30.64
N HIS A 595 12.25 17.18 29.80
CA HIS A 595 13.06 18.28 29.28
C HIS A 595 12.61 19.66 29.76
N ASN A 596 11.58 19.73 30.62
CA ASN A 596 10.89 20.96 30.99
C ASN A 596 10.41 21.75 29.76
N LEU A 597 10.11 21.05 28.66
CA LEU A 597 9.76 21.63 27.38
C LEU A 597 8.32 22.17 27.45
N PRO A 598 8.08 23.48 27.28
CA PRO A 598 6.73 24.05 27.39
C PRO A 598 5.75 23.33 26.46
N LYS A 599 4.53 23.04 26.94
CA LYS A 599 3.55 22.23 26.19
C LYS A 599 3.27 22.76 24.78
N ALA A 600 3.34 24.09 24.60
CA ALA A 600 3.17 24.73 23.29
C ALA A 600 4.35 24.44 22.33
N GLU A 601 5.57 24.32 22.85
CA GLU A 601 6.78 23.98 22.08
C GLU A 601 6.85 22.48 21.79
N GLY A 602 6.56 21.63 22.77
CA GLY A 602 6.40 20.19 22.56
C GLY A 602 5.33 19.88 21.51
N GLY A 603 4.21 20.61 21.56
CA GLY A 603 3.16 20.51 20.54
C GLY A 603 3.66 20.94 19.16
N LYS A 604 4.46 22.01 19.06
CA LYS A 604 5.04 22.45 17.78
C LYS A 604 6.03 21.43 17.22
N ILE A 605 6.87 20.82 18.06
CA ILE A 605 7.83 19.79 17.63
C ILE A 605 7.08 18.56 17.11
N PHE A 606 6.10 18.06 17.87
CA PHE A 606 5.26 16.95 17.41
C PHE A 606 4.51 17.29 16.13
N ASP A 607 4.02 18.53 16.02
CA ASP A 607 3.39 19.02 14.81
C ASP A 607 4.41 19.04 13.66
N VAL A 608 5.63 19.55 13.80
CA VAL A 608 6.64 19.49 12.71
C VAL A 608 6.96 18.06 12.28
N VAL A 609 7.02 17.12 13.23
CA VAL A 609 7.13 15.68 12.96
C VAL A 609 5.92 15.13 12.18
N SER A 610 4.75 15.77 12.28
CA SER A 610 3.47 15.28 11.75
C SER A 610 2.75 16.18 10.71
N THR A 611 3.23 17.39 10.38
CA THR A 611 2.40 18.48 9.84
C THR A 611 2.65 18.86 8.37
N PHE A 612 1.50 19.08 7.71
CA PHE A 612 1.20 19.93 6.55
C PHE A 612 0.55 21.27 7.02
N GLY A 613 0.82 22.45 6.41
CA GLY A 613 0.34 23.79 6.89
C GLY A 613 -1.18 24.09 6.71
N CYS A 614 -1.78 25.16 7.31
CA CYS A 614 -3.26 25.44 7.30
C CYS A 614 -3.69 26.95 7.34
N LEU A 615 -5.00 27.26 7.13
CA LEU A 615 -5.65 28.61 7.12
C LEU A 615 -6.79 28.78 8.17
N THR A 616 -7.45 29.95 8.28
CA THR A 616 -8.63 30.16 9.17
C THR A 616 -9.94 29.72 8.52
N GLY A 617 -10.87 29.16 9.29
CA GLY A 617 -12.13 28.61 8.78
C GLY A 617 -13.03 29.63 8.07
N ASP A 618 -13.04 30.88 8.54
CA ASP A 618 -13.83 31.97 7.96
C ASP A 618 -13.16 32.66 6.75
N THR A 619 -11.99 32.18 6.31
CA THR A 619 -11.30 32.72 5.13
C THR A 619 -12.14 32.49 3.87
N LYS A 620 -12.48 33.57 3.14
CA LYS A 620 -13.19 33.48 1.87
C LYS A 620 -12.25 33.08 0.74
N ILE A 621 -12.68 32.10 -0.05
CA ILE A 621 -11.98 31.52 -1.20
C ILE A 621 -12.87 31.62 -2.44
N TYR A 622 -12.28 31.91 -3.61
CA TYR A 622 -13.02 32.07 -4.85
C TYR A 622 -13.28 30.73 -5.53
N ARG A 623 -14.55 30.47 -5.90
CA ARG A 623 -14.92 29.29 -6.69
C ARG A 623 -14.46 29.45 -8.14
N ALA A 624 -14.10 28.34 -8.77
CA ALA A 624 -13.76 28.27 -10.18
C ALA A 624 -14.63 27.25 -10.92
N SER A 625 -14.92 27.49 -12.21
CA SER A 625 -15.57 26.51 -13.11
C SER A 625 -14.56 25.90 -14.08
N SER A 626 -15.01 25.02 -14.97
CA SER A 626 -14.16 24.25 -15.88
C SER A 626 -13.28 25.08 -16.81
N ASN A 627 -13.52 26.39 -16.98
CA ASN A 627 -12.65 27.31 -17.72
C ASN A 627 -12.85 28.82 -17.42
N GLN A 628 -13.63 29.21 -16.40
CA GLN A 628 -13.92 30.63 -16.12
C GLN A 628 -13.96 30.97 -14.62
N TYR A 629 -13.66 32.24 -14.32
CA TYR A 629 -13.90 32.86 -13.01
C TYR A 629 -15.39 32.81 -12.70
N LYS A 630 -15.78 32.27 -11.54
CA LYS A 630 -17.12 32.48 -10.99
C LYS A 630 -17.03 33.60 -9.96
N ASN A 631 -17.89 34.61 -10.06
CA ASN A 631 -17.99 35.69 -9.06
C ASN A 631 -18.70 35.23 -7.77
N SER A 632 -18.40 34.02 -7.30
CA SER A 632 -18.92 33.44 -6.06
C SER A 632 -17.76 33.02 -5.17
N THR A 633 -17.80 33.45 -3.92
CA THR A 633 -16.88 33.04 -2.86
C THR A 633 -17.56 32.04 -1.95
N LEU A 634 -16.78 31.20 -1.28
CA LEU A 634 -17.21 30.46 -0.10
C LEU A 634 -16.17 30.59 1.01
N THR A 635 -16.50 30.34 2.27
CA THR A 635 -15.51 30.23 3.35
C THR A 635 -14.85 28.84 3.37
N ILE A 636 -13.72 28.68 4.05
CA ILE A 636 -13.08 27.36 4.23
C ILE A 636 -13.97 26.44 5.08
N ASP A 637 -14.70 26.97 6.06
CA ASP A 637 -15.68 26.20 6.84
C ASP A 637 -16.88 25.81 5.97
N GLU A 638 -17.38 26.69 5.11
CA GLU A 638 -18.36 26.31 4.08
C GLU A 638 -17.80 25.29 3.11
N ALA A 639 -16.50 25.32 2.78
CA ALA A 639 -15.85 24.31 1.94
C ALA A 639 -15.77 22.95 2.66
N PHE A 640 -15.52 22.96 3.97
CA PHE A 640 -15.49 21.79 4.83
C PHE A 640 -16.88 21.13 4.95
N ASP A 641 -17.93 21.95 5.09
CA ASP A 641 -19.29 21.45 5.15
C ASP A 641 -19.80 21.04 3.76
N TYR A 642 -19.43 21.77 2.70
CA TYR A 642 -19.67 21.36 1.31
C TYR A 642 -19.03 20.00 1.02
N GLN A 643 -17.87 19.69 1.60
CA GLN A 643 -17.20 18.39 1.48
C GLN A 643 -18.06 17.20 1.94
N LYS A 644 -19.00 17.43 2.86
CA LYS A 644 -19.89 16.38 3.39
C LYS A 644 -21.12 16.15 2.52
N SER A 645 -21.39 17.02 1.54
CA SER A 645 -22.52 16.88 0.62
C SER A 645 -22.22 15.88 -0.49
N ASP A 646 -23.25 15.19 -1.00
CA ASP A 646 -23.10 14.28 -2.15
C ASP A 646 -22.61 15.00 -3.41
N ASN A 647 -22.87 16.31 -3.52
CA ASN A 647 -22.34 17.14 -4.60
C ASN A 647 -20.79 17.26 -4.60
N PHE A 648 -20.12 17.13 -3.46
CA PHE A 648 -18.64 17.15 -3.42
C PHE A 648 -18.03 15.82 -3.88
N LYS A 649 -18.75 14.70 -3.72
CA LYS A 649 -18.34 13.38 -4.23
C LYS A 649 -18.33 13.36 -5.77
N HIS A 650 -19.31 14.02 -6.41
CA HIS A 650 -19.49 14.02 -7.87
C HIS A 650 -18.90 15.24 -8.61
N ARG A 651 -18.73 16.38 -7.94
CA ARG A 651 -18.20 17.62 -8.55
C ARG A 651 -17.24 18.31 -7.57
N LYS A 652 -16.01 17.80 -7.48
CA LYS A 652 -14.95 18.35 -6.60
C LYS A 652 -14.90 19.88 -6.70
N LEU A 653 -14.98 20.55 -5.55
CA LEU A 653 -14.89 22.00 -5.44
C LEU A 653 -13.58 22.50 -6.05
N LYS A 654 -13.68 23.32 -7.09
CA LYS A 654 -12.54 24.00 -7.68
C LYS A 654 -12.43 25.42 -7.14
N ILE A 655 -11.22 25.82 -6.81
CA ILE A 655 -10.89 27.18 -6.35
C ILE A 655 -9.82 27.80 -7.23
N LEU A 656 -9.77 29.12 -7.24
CA LEU A 656 -8.62 29.82 -7.81
C LEU A 656 -7.46 29.74 -6.83
N SER A 657 -6.30 29.29 -7.33
CA SER A 657 -5.07 29.24 -6.55
C SER A 657 -3.87 29.54 -7.45
N MET A 658 -2.81 30.04 -6.84
CA MET A 658 -1.59 30.41 -7.53
C MET A 658 -0.70 29.17 -7.73
N CYS A 659 -0.27 28.93 -8.97
CA CYS A 659 0.63 27.84 -9.34
C CYS A 659 2.10 28.23 -9.14
N ALA A 660 3.00 27.25 -9.25
CA ALA A 660 4.44 27.43 -9.05
C ALA A 660 5.10 28.40 -10.04
N ASP A 661 4.47 28.63 -11.20
CA ASP A 661 4.88 29.61 -12.21
C ASP A 661 4.29 31.01 -11.94
N GLY A 662 3.72 31.24 -10.76
CA GLY A 662 3.14 32.53 -10.37
C GLY A 662 1.75 32.82 -10.93
N ARG A 663 1.21 31.94 -11.81
CA ARG A 663 -0.08 32.17 -12.47
C ARG A 663 -1.24 31.58 -11.68
N ILE A 664 -2.35 32.30 -11.59
CA ILE A 664 -3.56 31.81 -10.94
C ILE A 664 -4.34 30.91 -11.90
N ARG A 665 -4.72 29.72 -11.42
CA ARG A 665 -5.51 28.74 -12.18
C ARG A 665 -6.58 28.08 -11.29
N PRO A 666 -7.68 27.59 -11.90
CA PRO A 666 -8.61 26.68 -11.24
C PRO A 666 -7.91 25.39 -10.79
N ASN A 667 -7.90 25.11 -9.49
CA ASN A 667 -7.40 23.85 -8.91
C ASN A 667 -8.48 23.18 -8.06
N LYS A 668 -8.52 21.84 -8.10
CA LYS A 668 -9.45 21.03 -7.31
C LYS A 668 -8.98 20.96 -5.85
N ILE A 669 -9.88 21.22 -4.90
CA ILE A 669 -9.64 20.91 -3.48
C ILE A 669 -9.75 19.40 -3.30
N LYS A 670 -8.68 18.78 -2.76
CA LYS A 670 -8.65 17.33 -2.53
C LYS A 670 -9.43 16.93 -1.28
N ARG A 671 -9.29 17.70 -0.19
CA ARG A 671 -9.96 17.51 1.09
C ARG A 671 -9.82 18.79 1.92
N VAL A 672 -10.74 19.03 2.85
CA VAL A 672 -10.65 20.13 3.82
C VAL A 672 -10.68 19.54 5.23
N HIS A 673 -9.83 20.01 6.14
CA HIS A 673 -9.72 19.50 7.51
C HIS A 673 -9.93 20.60 8.55
N LYS A 674 -10.81 20.40 9.53
CA LYS A 674 -10.81 21.25 10.73
C LYS A 674 -9.58 20.94 11.58
N THR A 675 -8.77 21.97 11.83
CA THR A 675 -7.49 21.87 12.57
C THR A 675 -7.51 22.54 13.95
N GLY A 676 -8.67 23.02 14.39
CA GLY A 676 -8.91 23.54 15.74
C GLY A 676 -8.43 24.98 15.95
N LEU A 677 -8.41 25.43 17.20
CA LEU A 677 -8.03 26.79 17.58
C LEU A 677 -6.52 27.01 17.41
N LYS A 678 -6.12 27.96 16.57
CA LYS A 678 -4.71 28.32 16.33
C LYS A 678 -4.51 29.83 16.44
N GLU A 679 -3.27 30.23 16.71
CA GLU A 679 -2.85 31.63 16.68
C GLU A 679 -2.81 32.17 15.25
N VAL A 680 -3.37 33.38 15.06
CA VAL A 680 -3.56 33.99 13.74
C VAL A 680 -2.97 35.39 13.71
N PHE A 681 -2.17 35.66 12.69
CA PHE A 681 -1.61 36.98 12.42
C PHE A 681 -2.55 37.75 11.50
N TYR A 682 -2.69 39.03 11.81
CA TYR A 682 -3.40 40.02 11.02
C TYR A 682 -2.38 40.84 10.27
N ILE A 683 -2.49 40.90 8.94
CA ILE A 683 -1.64 41.67 8.04
C ILE A 683 -2.52 42.74 7.40
N ARG A 684 -2.34 44.00 7.82
CA ARG A 684 -2.99 45.16 7.21
C ARG A 684 -2.13 45.68 6.07
N THR A 685 -2.77 45.91 4.94
CA THR A 685 -2.15 46.40 3.71
C THR A 685 -2.42 47.88 3.48
N ASP A 686 -1.69 48.51 2.56
CA ASP A 686 -1.86 49.91 2.14
C ASP A 686 -3.20 50.15 1.42
N SER A 687 -3.77 49.11 0.83
CA SER A 687 -5.17 49.08 0.36
C SER A 687 -6.22 49.10 1.48
N ASN A 688 -5.80 49.27 2.74
CA ASN A 688 -6.61 49.27 3.95
C ASN A 688 -7.35 47.94 4.23
N LYS A 689 -6.97 46.85 3.55
CA LYS A 689 -7.52 45.50 3.75
C LYS A 689 -6.65 44.68 4.70
N THR A 690 -7.29 43.69 5.34
CA THR A 690 -6.67 42.85 6.37
C THR A 690 -6.69 41.38 5.96
N ILE A 691 -5.51 40.75 5.94
CA ILE A 691 -5.33 39.31 5.70
C ILE A 691 -5.13 38.64 7.06
N ARG A 692 -5.75 37.47 7.25
CA ARG A 692 -5.64 36.68 8.48
C ARG A 692 -5.12 35.30 8.13
N ALA A 693 -4.02 34.88 8.76
CA ALA A 693 -3.44 33.57 8.47
C ALA A 693 -2.64 33.03 9.66
N SER A 694 -2.52 31.70 9.73
CA SER A 694 -1.69 31.04 10.74
C SER A 694 -0.21 31.35 10.51
N LYS A 695 0.59 31.27 11.58
CA LYS A 695 2.04 31.53 11.57
C LYS A 695 2.76 30.87 10.38
N ASN A 696 2.39 29.64 10.06
CA ASN A 696 3.08 28.78 9.10
C ASN A 696 2.52 28.87 7.67
N HIS A 697 1.43 29.61 7.46
CA HIS A 697 0.89 29.84 6.12
C HIS A 697 1.88 30.67 5.30
N ARG A 698 2.01 30.41 3.99
CA ARG A 698 2.98 31.11 3.13
C ARG A 698 2.26 32.02 2.15
N PHE A 699 2.76 33.25 2.00
CA PHE A 699 2.37 34.19 0.95
C PHE A 699 3.55 34.45 0.02
N LEU A 700 3.26 34.83 -1.22
CA LEU A 700 4.28 35.28 -2.15
C LEU A 700 4.56 36.76 -1.87
N ILE A 701 5.74 37.02 -1.31
CA ILE A 701 6.19 38.32 -0.83
C ILE A 701 7.46 38.69 -1.57
N ASN A 702 7.50 39.85 -2.23
CA ASN A 702 8.65 40.30 -3.04
C ASN A 702 9.13 39.20 -4.01
N GLY A 703 8.20 38.46 -4.62
CA GLY A 703 8.50 37.33 -5.53
C GLY A 703 8.98 36.02 -4.86
N LYS A 704 8.97 35.90 -3.53
CA LYS A 704 9.39 34.68 -2.79
C LYS A 704 8.33 34.20 -1.80
N TRP A 705 8.19 32.89 -1.64
CA TRP A 705 7.23 32.32 -0.69
C TRP A 705 7.73 32.47 0.76
N CYS A 706 7.14 33.39 1.50
CA CYS A 706 7.48 33.71 2.88
C CYS A 706 6.39 33.23 3.83
N LYS A 707 6.76 32.59 4.96
CA LYS A 707 5.78 32.27 6.02
C LYS A 707 5.26 33.56 6.63
N VAL A 708 4.02 33.55 7.07
CA VAL A 708 3.38 34.67 7.77
C VAL A 708 4.18 35.11 8.99
N SER A 709 4.88 34.21 9.70
CA SER A 709 5.82 34.58 10.75
C SER A 709 6.90 35.54 10.32
N ASP A 710 7.33 35.47 9.07
CA ASP A 710 8.57 36.08 8.58
C ASP A 710 8.28 37.38 7.80
N ILE A 711 7.01 37.64 7.49
CA ILE A 711 6.52 38.86 6.85
C ILE A 711 6.65 40.08 7.78
N LYS A 712 7.11 41.20 7.24
CA LYS A 712 7.29 42.48 7.95
C LYS A 712 6.48 43.62 7.31
N PRO A 713 6.09 44.65 8.08
CA PRO A 713 5.65 45.92 7.50
C PRO A 713 6.72 46.46 6.53
N GLY A 714 6.31 46.89 5.34
CA GLY A 714 7.18 47.31 4.25
C GLY A 714 7.31 46.27 3.12
N ASP A 715 7.03 45.00 3.39
CA ASP A 715 7.03 43.95 2.38
C ASP A 715 5.86 44.09 1.38
N TYR A 716 6.06 43.64 0.14
CA TYR A 716 5.04 43.65 -0.90
C TYR A 716 4.44 42.26 -1.08
N ILE A 717 3.14 42.14 -0.80
CA ILE A 717 2.39 40.92 -1.09
C ILE A 717 1.90 40.93 -2.53
N GLN A 718 2.16 39.84 -3.25
CA GLN A 718 1.75 39.70 -4.62
C GLN A 718 0.26 39.35 -4.70
N VAL A 719 -0.48 40.11 -5.50
CA VAL A 719 -1.93 39.96 -5.69
C VAL A 719 -2.28 39.94 -7.18
N THR A 720 -3.58 39.94 -7.49
CA THR A 720 -4.11 39.84 -8.86
C THR A 720 -5.13 40.97 -9.10
N ASP A 721 -4.99 41.74 -10.19
CA ASP A 721 -6.01 42.69 -10.67
C ASP A 721 -7.10 42.00 -11.47
N LEU A 722 -7.80 41.08 -10.84
CA LEU A 722 -9.18 40.90 -11.28
C LEU A 722 -9.89 42.23 -10.95
N LYS A 723 -10.29 43.00 -11.97
CA LYS A 723 -11.27 44.10 -11.85
C LYS A 723 -12.61 43.49 -11.41
N LEU A 724 -12.67 43.10 -10.15
CA LEU A 724 -13.84 42.59 -9.46
C LEU A 724 -14.63 43.81 -9.05
N SER A 725 -15.80 43.98 -9.66
CA SER A 725 -16.81 44.94 -9.22
C SER A 725 -16.98 44.81 -7.70
N ARG A 726 -16.48 45.82 -6.96
CA ARG A 726 -16.53 46.01 -5.51
C ARG A 726 -15.95 44.84 -4.66
N LYS A 727 -14.76 45.13 -4.09
CA LYS A 727 -14.13 44.52 -2.90
C LYS A 727 -13.75 43.02 -2.99
N ILE A 728 -12.44 42.75 -3.11
CA ILE A 728 -11.58 41.71 -2.43
C ILE A 728 -10.52 41.15 -3.41
N TYR A 729 -9.30 40.88 -2.94
CA TYR A 729 -8.16 40.35 -3.72
C TYR A 729 -8.06 38.82 -3.61
N GLY A 730 -7.65 38.14 -4.69
CA GLY A 730 -7.46 36.69 -4.73
C GLY A 730 -6.33 36.22 -3.80
N ILE A 731 -6.64 35.28 -2.92
CA ILE A 731 -5.69 34.65 -1.98
C ILE A 731 -5.13 33.38 -2.63
N GLY A 732 -3.80 33.25 -2.70
CA GLY A 732 -3.14 32.00 -3.06
C GLY A 732 -3.36 30.93 -2.01
N LEU A 733 -4.20 29.94 -2.30
CA LEU A 733 -4.51 28.82 -1.40
C LEU A 733 -3.62 27.63 -1.76
N GLY A 734 -2.62 27.38 -0.94
CA GLY A 734 -1.80 26.17 -1.03
C GLY A 734 -1.08 25.88 0.29
N SER A 735 -1.47 24.81 0.97
CA SER A 735 -0.75 24.23 2.11
C SER A 735 0.38 23.26 1.72
N GLY A 736 0.76 23.23 0.44
CA GLY A 736 1.97 22.60 -0.08
C GLY A 736 2.33 23.24 -1.42
N PRO A 737 3.61 23.28 -1.83
CA PRO A 737 3.94 23.64 -3.20
C PRO A 737 3.52 22.47 -4.13
N PHE A 738 3.13 22.79 -5.35
CA PHE A 738 2.83 21.87 -6.47
C PHE A 738 1.41 21.25 -6.53
N GLY A 739 0.48 21.98 -7.13
CA GLY A 739 -0.55 21.34 -7.97
C GLY A 739 0.06 20.97 -9.32
N LYS A 740 -0.02 19.70 -9.74
CA LYS A 740 0.29 19.31 -11.13
C LYS A 740 -0.73 19.99 -12.04
N ALA A 741 -0.27 20.85 -12.94
CA ALA A 741 -1.12 21.39 -13.99
C ALA A 741 -1.52 20.26 -14.96
N SER A 742 -2.80 20.20 -15.32
CA SER A 742 -3.24 19.45 -16.50
C SER A 742 -2.54 20.03 -17.75
N PRO A 743 -2.04 19.19 -18.69
CA PRO A 743 -1.36 19.64 -19.90
C PRO A 743 -2.16 20.63 -20.77
N ARG A 744 -3.47 20.78 -20.53
CA ARG A 744 -4.39 21.65 -21.30
C ARG A 744 -4.33 23.15 -20.97
N PHE A 745 -3.64 23.60 -19.91
CA PHE A 745 -3.80 24.98 -19.39
C PHE A 745 -2.55 25.89 -19.56
N LYS A 746 -2.19 26.20 -20.81
CA LYS A 746 -1.04 27.10 -21.13
C LYS A 746 -1.32 28.61 -20.94
N LYS A 747 -2.57 29.08 -20.94
CA LYS A 747 -2.94 30.47 -20.63
C LYS A 747 -3.48 30.58 -19.20
N GLY A 748 -2.61 30.97 -18.26
CA GLY A 748 -3.03 31.41 -16.92
C GLY A 748 -3.23 32.93 -16.91
N LEU A 749 -3.99 33.46 -15.96
CA LEU A 749 -4.07 34.91 -15.74
C LEU A 749 -2.69 35.41 -15.31
N GLY A 750 -2.13 36.37 -16.07
CA GLY A 750 -0.84 37.00 -15.76
C GLY A 750 -0.94 37.93 -14.54
N TYR A 751 0.22 38.25 -13.96
CA TYR A 751 0.33 39.16 -12.82
C TYR A 751 -0.26 40.52 -13.12
N THR A 752 -0.87 41.11 -12.10
CA THR A 752 -1.11 42.53 -12.03
C THR A 752 -1.27 42.92 -10.55
N ASN A 753 -0.25 43.63 -10.04
CA ASN A 753 -0.13 44.35 -8.78
C ASN A 753 0.50 43.68 -7.54
N GLU A 754 1.26 44.52 -6.83
CA GLU A 754 1.89 44.28 -5.54
C GLU A 754 1.29 45.26 -4.53
N ILE A 755 0.99 44.78 -3.33
CA ILE A 755 0.35 45.58 -2.28
C ILE A 755 1.31 45.67 -1.09
N LYS A 756 1.55 46.88 -0.59
CA LYS A 756 2.47 47.06 0.55
C LYS A 756 1.80 46.64 1.84
N ILE A 757 2.54 45.92 2.67
CA ILE A 757 2.11 45.55 4.02
C ILE A 757 2.42 46.72 4.96
N MET A 758 1.38 47.27 5.58
CA MET A 758 1.49 48.44 6.45
C MET A 758 1.66 48.05 7.91
N ARG A 759 1.02 46.97 8.35
CA ARG A 759 1.09 46.54 9.74
C ARG A 759 0.86 45.04 9.85
N LYS A 760 1.59 44.39 10.75
CA LYS A 760 1.32 43.00 11.14
C LYS A 760 1.20 42.92 12.65
N TYR A 761 0.14 42.29 13.15
CA TYR A 761 -0.08 42.14 14.58
C TYR A 761 -0.78 40.81 14.89
N LEU A 762 -0.55 40.27 16.08
CA LEU A 762 -1.18 39.04 16.56
C LEU A 762 -2.50 39.37 17.26
N LYS A 763 -3.56 38.60 17.01
CA LYS A 763 -4.83 38.67 17.78
C LYS A 763 -5.28 37.24 18.12
N LYS A 764 -5.97 37.05 19.27
CA LYS A 764 -6.35 35.78 19.95
C LYS A 764 -6.74 34.60 19.04
N LYS A 765 -6.68 33.37 19.60
CA LYS A 765 -7.02 32.06 18.99
C LYS A 765 -8.31 32.08 18.12
N TYR A 766 -8.22 31.63 16.86
CA TYR A 766 -9.34 31.46 15.91
C TYR A 766 -9.46 30.01 15.43
N ASN A 767 -10.68 29.57 15.08
CA ASN A 767 -10.91 28.25 14.49
C ASN A 767 -10.26 28.16 13.10
N ASN A 768 -9.32 27.22 12.94
CA ASN A 768 -8.57 27.02 11.70
C ASN A 768 -8.97 25.75 10.97
N SER A 769 -8.93 25.84 9.64
CA SER A 769 -9.25 24.77 8.71
C SER A 769 -8.19 24.72 7.60
N CYS A 770 -7.77 23.52 7.20
CA CYS A 770 -6.72 23.24 6.21
C CYS A 770 -7.30 22.79 4.88
#